data_AF-A0A4V5NIN9-F1
#
_entry.id   AF-A0A4V5NIN9-F1
#
_cell.length_a   1.000
_cell.length_b   1.000
_cell.length_c   1.000
_cell.angle_alpha   90.00
_cell.angle_beta   90.00
_cell.angle_gamma   90.00
#
_symmetry.space_group_name_H-M   'P 1'
#
loop_
_entity.id
_entity.type
_entity.pdbx_description
1 polymer ?
#
loop_
_entity_poly.entity_id
_entity_poly.type
_entity_poly.pdbx_seq_one_letter_code
_entity_poly.pdbx_strand_id
1 'polypeptide(L)'
;MPHYLGSDEFHRQSDSRFSSGHAVDQCTSAARVRQHFQSVIGEKQVQRGHQTYSNRNQPTPKLSKLWLGLALKTSDHNIVEVAFVCHDGVYSVDFALHELYTRATEHTRDDAGSAAGAITDHIIDNIRDYEGKHLAKFAGAGISSYLAEKSPGLPARLWADLDILPIVLSDDQTAPQENEPGSVPVELDEMADAMARRYFGPSGVPTPHFGRFNDVQIDIAGRGRFATLEQYVRTVDDRSARTALSYAHSLRLAKSEIAFFTATADGSGTAIMRHALLRFMHLAGVGSTWCVPRARPEMLRILETNESILRGTARPGQSFNCEQQQEVTSWITGNAERLWLSDGAPLAPCSKGGASLIVIDDPHMAVLVTIAKRLDPQRPVIYRSHIDIHPDRVADPTSNTAHVWNWVWSHAKAADVFISHPLAKTLLPQAVPRQRLGYMPPTTDWLDGLNKTLSDRDVHYYLQEFNDVCRHECMPTLAYPGRDFIVQIAPFERSEGVADALAAYAAFRRQSRFCAGKTVEQTPQLVLCSRSSMCGPDQTTVLDQAVTLLLGEYSALEGSVIIVRLPPCDQMINALLSCARVALQLSTHGGFEVTVSQALRKGVPVIARDTSGFPLLVRHNLNGFLVHGTHKSADTRAAADYLDTLFLNEDKYEAMSSFARGHLSNEIGTVGNAMCWMYLADRLTSGHEFSPDGRWIWDLAREHAGEPVGQEETRLPRGLNV
;
A
#
# COMPACT_ATOMS: atom_id res chain seq x y z
N MET A 1 14.27 -54.70 -12.73
CA MET A 1 13.74 -56.00 -13.20
C MET A 1 13.28 -56.81 -11.99
N PRO A 2 12.15 -57.52 -12.05
CA PRO A 2 11.12 -57.42 -13.10
C PRO A 2 9.68 -57.52 -12.50
N HIS A 3 8.52 -57.36 -13.17
CA HIS A 3 8.03 -57.24 -14.55
C HIS A 3 6.79 -56.31 -14.51
N TYR A 4 6.61 -55.28 -15.36
CA TYR A 4 6.17 -55.26 -16.78
C TYR A 4 4.70 -55.65 -17.06
N LEU A 5 3.96 -54.68 -17.62
CA LEU A 5 2.96 -54.67 -18.72
C LEU A 5 2.36 -53.23 -18.70
N GLY A 6 2.58 -52.28 -19.60
CA GLY A 6 2.65 -52.30 -21.08
C GLY A 6 1.23 -52.48 -21.64
N SER A 7 0.64 -51.68 -22.51
CA SER A 7 0.96 -50.49 -23.31
C SER A 7 -0.37 -50.00 -23.92
N ASP A 8 -0.47 -48.74 -24.36
CA ASP A 8 -0.82 -48.41 -25.75
C ASP A 8 -1.04 -46.90 -25.94
N GLU A 9 -0.17 -46.33 -26.78
CA GLU A 9 -0.28 -45.03 -27.42
C GLU A 9 -1.36 -45.06 -28.51
N PHE A 10 -2.05 -43.95 -28.75
CA PHE A 10 -2.43 -43.58 -30.12
C PHE A 10 -2.40 -42.07 -30.35
N HIS A 11 -1.86 -41.72 -31.52
CA HIS A 11 -1.53 -40.40 -32.05
C HIS A 11 -2.73 -39.57 -32.56
N ARG A 12 -2.57 -38.24 -32.44
CA ARG A 12 -2.83 -37.10 -33.38
C ARG A 12 -4.00 -37.10 -34.40
N GLN A 13 -4.61 -35.88 -34.46
CA GLN A 13 -5.31 -35.21 -35.59
C GLN A 13 -6.67 -35.83 -35.97
N SER A 14 -7.81 -35.14 -36.10
CA SER A 14 -8.13 -33.91 -36.85
C SER A 14 -9.63 -33.49 -36.65
N ASP A 15 -9.93 -32.22 -36.96
CA ASP A 15 -11.18 -31.66 -37.50
C ASP A 15 -12.56 -31.77 -36.82
N SER A 16 -12.99 -30.59 -36.33
CA SER A 16 -14.17 -29.81 -36.75
C SER A 16 -15.60 -30.42 -36.75
N ARG A 17 -16.49 -29.62 -36.12
CA ARG A 17 -17.97 -29.57 -36.24
C ARG A 17 -18.75 -30.70 -35.56
N PHE A 18 -19.48 -30.37 -34.49
CA PHE A 18 -20.92 -30.13 -34.56
C PHE A 18 -21.44 -29.56 -33.23
N SER A 19 -22.26 -28.53 -33.35
CA SER A 19 -23.07 -27.97 -32.28
C SER A 19 -24.13 -28.97 -31.81
N SER A 20 -24.37 -29.02 -30.50
CA SER A 20 -25.72 -29.15 -29.96
C SER A 20 -25.69 -28.75 -28.49
N GLY A 21 -26.56 -27.80 -28.14
CA GLY A 21 -26.56 -27.14 -26.86
C GLY A 21 -27.08 -28.02 -25.73
N HIS A 22 -26.41 -27.92 -24.60
CA HIS A 22 -27.09 -27.97 -23.31
C HIS A 22 -26.98 -26.58 -22.70
N ALA A 23 -28.13 -25.90 -22.68
CA ALA A 23 -28.32 -24.63 -22.00
C ALA A 23 -28.08 -24.84 -20.50
N VAL A 24 -27.05 -24.18 -19.98
CA VAL A 24 -26.99 -23.82 -18.57
C VAL A 24 -27.94 -22.65 -18.41
N ASP A 25 -29.01 -22.83 -17.63
CA ASP A 25 -29.94 -21.76 -17.26
C ASP A 25 -29.15 -20.65 -16.53
N GLN A 26 -28.78 -19.61 -17.27
CA GLN A 26 -28.23 -18.38 -16.74
C GLN A 26 -29.40 -17.51 -16.28
N CYS A 27 -29.43 -17.18 -14.99
CA CYS A 27 -30.29 -16.15 -14.43
C CYS A 27 -29.81 -14.77 -14.92
N THR A 28 -30.21 -14.38 -16.13
CA THR A 28 -30.01 -13.01 -16.64
C THR A 28 -31.27 -12.18 -16.35
N SER A 29 -31.14 -11.15 -15.52
CA SER A 29 -32.14 -10.07 -15.48
C SER A 29 -32.12 -9.40 -16.84
N ALA A 30 -33.24 -9.39 -17.56
CA ALA A 30 -33.35 -8.60 -18.78
C ALA A 30 -33.05 -7.13 -18.42
N ALA A 31 -32.15 -6.48 -19.15
CA ALA A 31 -31.85 -5.05 -19.00
C ALA A 31 -32.38 -4.31 -20.22
N ARG A 32 -33.10 -3.20 -20.01
CA ARG A 32 -33.54 -2.31 -21.08
C ARG A 32 -32.76 -1.01 -21.00
N VAL A 33 -32.04 -0.67 -22.06
CA VAL A 33 -31.35 0.62 -22.13
C VAL A 33 -32.35 1.69 -22.53
N ARG A 34 -32.59 2.66 -21.63
CA ARG A 34 -33.47 3.80 -21.88
C ARG A 34 -32.74 4.88 -22.67
N GLN A 35 -31.47 5.08 -22.35
CA GLN A 35 -30.56 5.95 -23.11
C GLN A 35 -29.16 5.34 -23.16
N HIS A 36 -28.63 5.18 -24.38
CA HIS A 36 -27.27 4.74 -24.61
C HIS A 36 -26.30 5.92 -24.53
N PHE A 37 -25.04 5.63 -24.17
CA PHE A 37 -23.90 6.49 -24.44
C PHE A 37 -23.90 6.93 -25.91
N GLN A 38 -23.70 8.22 -26.15
CA GLN A 38 -23.77 8.81 -27.49
C GLN A 38 -22.44 9.36 -27.98
N SER A 39 -21.43 9.48 -27.12
CA SER A 39 -20.11 9.90 -27.56
C SER A 39 -19.52 8.87 -28.53
N VAL A 40 -18.81 9.35 -29.54
CA VAL A 40 -18.24 8.50 -30.59
C VAL A 40 -16.78 8.87 -30.77
N ILE A 41 -15.92 7.85 -30.77
CA ILE A 41 -14.52 7.95 -31.20
C ILE A 41 -14.39 7.25 -32.54
N GLY A 42 -13.52 7.77 -33.41
CA GLY A 42 -13.34 7.21 -34.75
C GLY A 42 -13.00 5.72 -34.70
N GLU A 43 -13.84 4.86 -35.30
CA GLU A 43 -13.71 3.40 -35.24
C GLU A 43 -12.33 2.90 -35.68
N LYS A 44 -11.74 3.52 -36.70
CA LYS A 44 -10.38 3.19 -37.17
C LYS A 44 -9.31 3.45 -36.11
N GLN A 45 -9.48 4.48 -35.28
CA GLN A 45 -8.59 4.80 -34.18
C GLN A 45 -8.72 3.76 -33.07
N VAL A 46 -9.96 3.37 -32.74
CA VAL A 46 -10.26 2.31 -31.77
C VAL A 46 -9.70 0.97 -32.23
N GLN A 47 -9.92 0.58 -33.48
CA GLN A 47 -9.38 -0.65 -34.07
C GLN A 47 -7.84 -0.66 -34.05
N ARG A 48 -7.20 0.45 -34.45
CA ARG A 48 -5.74 0.58 -34.37
C ARG A 48 -5.22 0.49 -32.93
N GLY A 49 -6.00 1.04 -31.99
CA GLY A 49 -5.73 0.93 -30.57
C GLY A 49 -5.77 -0.52 -30.06
N HIS A 50 -6.81 -1.28 -30.38
CA HIS A 50 -6.93 -2.67 -29.98
C HIS A 50 -5.87 -3.58 -30.64
N GLN A 51 -5.52 -3.30 -31.90
CA GLN A 51 -4.46 -4.03 -32.61
C GLN A 51 -3.08 -3.84 -31.95
N THR A 52 -2.82 -2.65 -31.40
CA THR A 52 -1.57 -2.36 -30.69
C THR A 52 -1.55 -3.00 -29.30
N TYR A 53 -2.68 -3.09 -28.59
CA TYR A 53 -2.78 -3.89 -27.36
C TYR A 53 -2.47 -5.38 -27.59
N SER A 54 -2.86 -5.92 -28.74
CA SER A 54 -2.61 -7.33 -29.11
C SER A 54 -1.16 -7.59 -29.53
N ASN A 55 -0.42 -6.55 -29.92
CA ASN A 55 0.94 -6.65 -30.42
C ASN A 55 1.92 -5.94 -29.47
N ARG A 56 2.45 -6.70 -28.50
CA ARG A 56 3.33 -6.27 -27.40
C ARG A 56 4.53 -5.39 -27.82
N ASN A 57 4.91 -5.36 -29.09
CA ASN A 57 6.04 -4.61 -29.62
C ASN A 57 5.66 -3.25 -30.24
N GLN A 58 4.40 -2.81 -30.18
CA GLN A 58 3.97 -1.53 -30.73
C GLN A 58 3.50 -0.54 -29.64
N PRO A 59 3.70 0.78 -29.85
CA PRO A 59 3.13 1.79 -28.97
C PRO A 59 1.61 1.76 -29.07
N THR A 60 1.00 1.30 -28.01
CA THR A 60 -0.42 1.39 -27.66
C THR A 60 -0.91 2.85 -27.59
N PRO A 61 -2.20 3.08 -27.80
CA PRO A 61 -2.79 4.41 -27.69
C PRO A 61 -2.80 4.88 -26.23
N LYS A 62 -2.58 6.18 -26.02
CA LYS A 62 -2.78 6.81 -24.72
C LYS A 62 -4.28 6.78 -24.37
N LEU A 63 -4.61 6.29 -23.17
CA LEU A 63 -5.99 6.29 -22.69
C LEU A 63 -6.38 7.66 -22.13
N SER A 64 -7.61 8.09 -22.42
CA SER A 64 -8.18 9.31 -21.82
C SER A 64 -8.61 9.04 -20.39
N LYS A 65 -8.04 9.78 -19.42
CA LYS A 65 -8.42 9.69 -18.01
C LYS A 65 -9.79 10.35 -17.80
N LEU A 66 -10.74 9.63 -17.22
CA LEU A 66 -12.10 10.09 -16.94
C LEU A 66 -12.51 9.79 -15.48
N TRP A 67 -13.63 10.36 -15.06
CA TRP A 67 -14.31 10.08 -13.80
C TRP A 67 -15.75 9.67 -14.06
N LEU A 68 -16.30 8.89 -13.14
CA LEU A 68 -17.62 8.30 -13.29
C LEU A 68 -18.55 8.77 -12.16
N GLY A 69 -19.78 9.09 -12.51
CA GLY A 69 -20.89 9.30 -11.59
C GLY A 69 -21.89 8.14 -11.71
N LEU A 70 -22.26 7.55 -10.57
CA LEU A 70 -23.19 6.43 -10.51
C LEU A 70 -24.34 6.72 -9.54
N ALA A 71 -25.57 6.66 -10.05
CA ALA A 71 -26.78 6.82 -9.26
C ALA A 71 -27.79 5.70 -9.58
N LEU A 72 -28.63 5.36 -8.60
CA LEU A 72 -29.67 4.35 -8.75
C LEU A 72 -30.97 4.88 -8.16
N LYS A 73 -32.08 4.60 -8.84
CA LYS A 73 -33.44 4.85 -8.34
C LYS A 73 -34.28 3.59 -8.50
N THR A 74 -35.14 3.32 -7.53
CA THR A 74 -36.10 2.21 -7.61
C THR A 74 -37.47 2.79 -7.96
N SER A 75 -38.14 2.21 -8.95
CA SER A 75 -39.53 2.52 -9.30
C SER A 75 -40.49 1.45 -8.77
N ASP A 76 -41.77 1.78 -8.63
CA ASP A 76 -42.81 0.99 -7.93
C ASP A 76 -43.10 -0.42 -8.50
N HIS A 77 -42.38 -0.90 -9.52
CA HIS A 77 -42.71 -2.12 -10.29
C HIS A 77 -41.54 -3.12 -10.41
N ASN A 78 -40.66 -3.23 -9.40
CA ASN A 78 -39.44 -4.06 -9.44
C ASN A 78 -38.43 -3.68 -10.54
N ILE A 79 -38.53 -2.44 -11.04
CA ILE A 79 -37.60 -1.87 -12.01
C ILE A 79 -36.61 -0.99 -11.25
N VAL A 80 -35.33 -1.23 -11.51
CA VAL A 80 -34.22 -0.46 -10.98
C VAL A 80 -33.61 0.35 -12.12
N GLU A 81 -33.62 1.66 -12.02
CA GLU A 81 -32.97 2.55 -12.97
C GLU A 81 -31.55 2.89 -12.48
N VAL A 82 -30.55 2.71 -13.33
CA VAL A 82 -29.15 3.02 -13.07
C VAL A 82 -28.68 4.07 -14.07
N ALA A 83 -28.15 5.18 -13.55
CA ALA A 83 -27.54 6.24 -14.34
C ALA A 83 -26.01 6.18 -14.27
N PHE A 84 -25.40 6.47 -15.42
CA PHE A 84 -23.96 6.61 -15.61
C PHE A 84 -23.68 7.99 -16.16
N VAL A 85 -22.73 8.72 -15.59
CA VAL A 85 -22.23 9.98 -16.16
C VAL A 85 -20.71 9.95 -16.23
N CYS A 86 -20.16 10.18 -17.41
CA CYS A 86 -18.73 10.24 -17.69
C CYS A 86 -18.27 11.70 -17.66
N HIS A 87 -17.16 11.99 -16.98
CA HIS A 87 -16.67 13.36 -16.77
C HIS A 87 -15.15 13.45 -17.01
N ASP A 88 -14.67 14.52 -17.66
CA ASP A 88 -13.23 14.73 -17.95
C ASP A 88 -12.50 15.58 -16.89
N GLY A 89 -13.19 15.89 -15.80
CA GLY A 89 -12.72 16.76 -14.72
C GLY A 89 -13.22 18.20 -14.84
N VAL A 90 -13.73 18.60 -16.01
CA VAL A 90 -14.32 19.94 -16.24
C VAL A 90 -15.75 19.86 -16.74
N TYR A 91 -16.04 18.95 -17.67
CA TYR A 91 -17.34 18.79 -18.31
C TYR A 91 -17.80 17.33 -18.29
N SER A 92 -19.12 17.16 -18.25
CA SER A 92 -19.79 15.89 -18.53
C SER A 92 -19.62 15.57 -20.02
N VAL A 93 -18.99 14.43 -20.30
CA VAL A 93 -18.60 14.00 -21.65
C VAL A 93 -19.66 13.10 -22.28
N ASP A 94 -20.29 12.24 -21.47
CA ASP A 94 -21.30 11.29 -21.92
C ASP A 94 -22.17 10.80 -20.75
N PHE A 95 -23.31 10.17 -21.04
CA PHE A 95 -24.17 9.56 -20.03
C PHE A 95 -25.03 8.43 -20.58
N ALA A 96 -25.51 7.57 -19.69
CA ALA A 96 -26.43 6.48 -20.02
C ALA A 96 -27.43 6.20 -18.90
N LEU A 97 -28.62 5.71 -19.26
CA LEU A 97 -29.70 5.33 -18.35
C LEU A 97 -30.19 3.92 -18.67
N HIS A 98 -30.01 2.99 -17.73
CA HIS A 98 -30.36 1.58 -17.89
C HIS A 98 -31.45 1.17 -16.89
N GLU A 99 -32.49 0.47 -17.36
CA GLU A 99 -33.51 -0.18 -16.55
C GLU A 99 -33.18 -1.67 -16.35
N LEU A 100 -33.17 -2.13 -15.11
CA LEU A 100 -32.95 -3.52 -14.71
C LEU A 100 -34.22 -4.10 -14.10
N TYR A 101 -34.63 -5.27 -14.58
CA TYR A 101 -35.80 -5.97 -14.07
C TYR A 101 -35.37 -6.98 -13.00
N THR A 102 -35.67 -6.68 -11.73
CA THR A 102 -35.37 -7.58 -10.61
C THR A 102 -36.51 -8.57 -10.42
N ARG A 103 -36.25 -9.88 -10.54
CA ARG A 103 -37.25 -10.92 -10.21
C ARG A 103 -37.26 -11.12 -8.70
N ALA A 104 -38.08 -10.37 -7.98
CA ALA A 104 -38.36 -10.67 -6.58
C ALA A 104 -39.52 -11.69 -6.52
N THR A 105 -39.22 -12.97 -6.29
CA THR A 105 -40.20 -13.90 -5.73
C THR A 105 -40.16 -13.75 -4.22
N GLU A 106 -41.31 -13.48 -3.58
CA GLU A 106 -41.42 -12.95 -2.22
C GLU A 106 -40.84 -13.81 -1.07
N HIS A 107 -40.12 -14.92 -1.29
CA HIS A 107 -39.87 -15.91 -0.24
C HIS A 107 -38.45 -16.52 -0.24
N THR A 108 -37.38 -15.72 -0.23
CA THR A 108 -36.05 -16.19 0.24
C THR A 108 -35.05 -15.05 0.50
N ARG A 109 -34.31 -15.08 1.62
CA ARG A 109 -33.20 -14.12 1.90
C ARG A 109 -32.04 -14.22 0.89
N ASP A 110 -31.93 -15.34 0.17
CA ASP A 110 -30.90 -15.58 -0.84
C ASP A 110 -31.10 -14.74 -2.12
N ASP A 111 -32.32 -14.27 -2.40
CA ASP A 111 -32.64 -13.53 -3.63
C ASP A 111 -32.10 -12.08 -3.62
N ALA A 112 -32.02 -11.46 -2.43
CA ALA A 112 -31.52 -10.09 -2.30
C ALA A 112 -30.01 -9.99 -2.62
N GLY A 113 -29.23 -11.01 -2.24
CA GLY A 113 -27.83 -11.12 -2.61
C GLY A 113 -27.65 -11.34 -4.12
N SER A 114 -28.54 -12.13 -4.73
CA SER A 114 -28.54 -12.36 -6.18
C SER A 114 -28.87 -11.09 -6.98
N ALA A 115 -29.81 -10.26 -6.51
CA ALA A 115 -30.15 -9.00 -7.18
C ALA A 115 -29.03 -7.95 -7.07
N ALA A 116 -28.41 -7.81 -5.90
CA ALA A 116 -27.25 -6.93 -5.71
C ALA A 116 -26.05 -7.36 -6.57
N GLY A 117 -25.81 -8.67 -6.70
CA GLY A 117 -24.83 -9.23 -7.61
C GLY A 117 -25.10 -8.84 -9.07
N ALA A 118 -26.32 -9.05 -9.54
CA ALA A 118 -26.72 -8.71 -10.91
C ALA A 118 -26.58 -7.21 -11.24
N ILE A 119 -26.95 -6.31 -10.31
CA ILE A 119 -26.73 -4.86 -10.46
C ILE A 119 -25.22 -4.56 -10.57
N THR A 120 -24.41 -5.17 -9.71
CA THR A 120 -22.96 -4.99 -9.73
C THR A 120 -22.36 -5.46 -11.06
N ASP A 121 -22.67 -6.67 -11.50
CA ASP A 121 -22.16 -7.24 -12.76
C ASP A 121 -22.56 -6.38 -13.95
N HIS A 122 -23.82 -5.96 -14.02
CA HIS A 122 -24.30 -5.07 -15.08
C HIS A 122 -23.52 -3.75 -15.12
N ILE A 123 -23.29 -3.11 -13.97
CA ILE A 123 -22.51 -1.85 -13.91
C ILE A 123 -21.07 -2.08 -14.37
N ILE A 124 -20.41 -3.12 -13.87
CA ILE A 124 -19.01 -3.45 -14.21
C ILE A 124 -18.86 -3.72 -15.72
N ASP A 125 -19.77 -4.50 -16.30
CA ASP A 125 -19.72 -4.86 -17.72
C ASP A 125 -19.94 -3.64 -18.62
N ASN A 126 -20.85 -2.74 -18.26
CA ASN A 126 -21.06 -1.49 -19.01
C ASN A 126 -19.87 -0.54 -18.93
N ILE A 127 -19.20 -0.45 -17.77
CA ILE A 127 -17.98 0.36 -17.65
C ILE A 127 -16.86 -0.22 -18.52
N ARG A 128 -16.66 -1.55 -18.51
CA ARG A 128 -15.65 -2.21 -19.36
C ARG A 128 -15.91 -1.99 -20.84
N ASP A 129 -17.16 -2.13 -21.27
CA ASP A 129 -17.57 -1.89 -22.65
C ASP A 129 -17.31 -0.43 -23.06
N TYR A 130 -17.68 0.53 -22.21
CA TYR A 130 -17.40 1.95 -22.46
C TYR A 130 -15.90 2.22 -22.56
N GLU A 131 -15.09 1.75 -21.60
CA GLU A 131 -13.64 1.94 -21.62
C GLU A 131 -13.02 1.35 -22.89
N GLY A 132 -13.44 0.15 -23.31
CA GLY A 132 -13.00 -0.48 -24.56
C GLY A 132 -13.32 0.37 -25.79
N LYS A 133 -14.59 0.76 -25.94
CA LYS A 133 -15.06 1.55 -27.10
C LYS A 133 -14.44 2.94 -27.18
N HIS A 134 -14.13 3.56 -26.03
CA HIS A 134 -13.69 4.95 -25.96
C HIS A 134 -12.20 5.12 -25.66
N LEU A 135 -11.41 4.04 -25.60
CA LEU A 135 -10.00 4.09 -25.18
C LEU A 135 -9.82 4.97 -23.93
N ALA A 136 -10.71 4.80 -22.95
CA ALA A 136 -10.74 5.59 -21.72
C ALA A 136 -10.24 4.76 -20.54
N LYS A 137 -9.84 5.45 -19.46
CA LYS A 137 -9.56 4.88 -18.15
C LYS A 137 -10.28 5.70 -17.10
N PHE A 138 -11.25 5.10 -16.41
CA PHE A 138 -11.84 5.74 -15.25
C PHE A 138 -10.87 5.66 -14.07
N ALA A 139 -10.53 6.80 -13.48
CA ALA A 139 -9.64 6.86 -12.32
C ALA A 139 -10.39 6.80 -10.99
N GLY A 140 -11.65 7.22 -10.98
CA GLY A 140 -12.47 7.28 -9.78
C GLY A 140 -13.97 7.35 -10.10
N ALA A 141 -14.77 6.95 -9.13
CA ALA A 141 -16.22 6.96 -9.23
C ALA A 141 -16.88 7.55 -7.99
N GLY A 142 -17.77 8.52 -8.18
CA GLY A 142 -18.73 8.95 -7.18
C GLY A 142 -19.98 8.07 -7.23
N ILE A 143 -20.42 7.55 -6.10
CA ILE A 143 -21.51 6.57 -5.98
C ILE A 143 -22.54 7.13 -5.00
N SER A 144 -23.81 7.22 -5.43
CA SER A 144 -24.91 7.56 -4.52
C SER A 144 -25.00 6.59 -3.34
N SER A 145 -25.39 7.11 -2.18
CA SER A 145 -25.53 6.30 -0.96
C SER A 145 -26.57 5.20 -1.12
N TYR A 146 -27.69 5.50 -1.79
CA TYR A 146 -28.72 4.52 -2.11
C TYR A 146 -28.21 3.36 -2.98
N LEU A 147 -27.40 3.63 -4.02
CA LEU A 147 -26.79 2.58 -4.83
C LEU A 147 -25.82 1.72 -4.00
N ALA A 148 -25.00 2.34 -3.15
CA ALA A 148 -24.07 1.62 -2.29
C ALA A 148 -24.80 0.73 -1.25
N GLU A 149 -26.01 1.08 -0.83
CA GLU A 149 -26.84 0.27 0.05
C GLU A 149 -27.52 -0.90 -0.69
N LYS A 150 -28.03 -0.65 -1.90
CA LYS A 150 -28.64 -1.71 -2.73
C LYS A 150 -27.62 -2.69 -3.30
N SER A 151 -26.39 -2.23 -3.51
CA SER A 151 -25.31 -3.00 -4.11
C SER A 151 -24.01 -2.84 -3.30
N PRO A 152 -23.92 -3.39 -2.08
CA PRO A 152 -22.80 -3.14 -1.16
C PRO A 152 -21.46 -3.67 -1.66
N GLY A 153 -21.46 -4.66 -2.56
CA GLY A 153 -20.24 -5.19 -3.18
C GLY A 153 -19.68 -4.35 -4.33
N LEU A 154 -20.47 -3.43 -4.90
CA LEU A 154 -20.08 -2.65 -6.07
C LEU A 154 -18.84 -1.78 -5.82
N PRO A 155 -18.76 -0.97 -4.74
CA PRO A 155 -17.58 -0.15 -4.47
C PRO A 155 -16.27 -0.96 -4.46
N ALA A 156 -16.24 -2.07 -3.73
CA ALA A 156 -15.05 -2.91 -3.64
C ALA A 156 -14.67 -3.56 -4.97
N ARG A 157 -15.65 -3.90 -5.81
CA ARG A 157 -15.39 -4.46 -7.16
C ARG A 157 -14.93 -3.42 -8.16
N LEU A 158 -15.41 -2.18 -8.10
CA LEU A 158 -14.87 -1.08 -8.91
C LEU A 158 -13.36 -0.92 -8.68
N TRP A 159 -12.92 -1.04 -7.43
CA TRP A 159 -11.50 -0.97 -7.10
C TRP A 159 -10.71 -2.23 -7.50
N ALA A 160 -11.22 -3.41 -7.13
CA ALA A 160 -10.51 -4.68 -7.35
C ALA A 160 -10.45 -5.07 -8.84
N ASP A 161 -11.56 -4.90 -9.56
CA ASP A 161 -11.72 -5.44 -10.91
C ASP A 161 -11.39 -4.41 -12.01
N LEU A 162 -11.62 -3.12 -11.74
CA LEU A 162 -11.50 -2.04 -12.73
C LEU A 162 -10.50 -0.95 -12.33
N ASP A 163 -9.92 -1.04 -11.12
CA ASP A 163 -8.96 -0.04 -10.62
C ASP A 163 -9.55 1.39 -10.63
N ILE A 164 -10.82 1.50 -10.22
CA ILE A 164 -11.56 2.75 -10.07
C ILE A 164 -11.73 3.03 -8.58
N LEU A 165 -11.25 4.17 -8.08
CA LEU A 165 -11.40 4.54 -6.67
C LEU A 165 -12.86 4.94 -6.36
N PRO A 166 -13.60 4.16 -5.54
CA PRO A 166 -15.00 4.44 -5.25
C PRO A 166 -15.15 5.42 -4.07
N ILE A 167 -16.03 6.40 -4.21
CA ILE A 167 -16.39 7.33 -3.14
C ILE A 167 -17.91 7.35 -3.01
N VAL A 168 -18.43 6.93 -1.86
CA VAL A 168 -19.86 6.94 -1.56
C VAL A 168 -20.26 8.31 -1.02
N LEU A 169 -21.27 8.90 -1.66
CA LEU A 169 -21.74 10.26 -1.41
C LEU A 169 -23.19 10.24 -0.93
N SER A 170 -23.47 11.03 0.11
CA SER A 170 -24.82 11.18 0.63
C SER A 170 -25.71 11.93 -0.34
N ASP A 171 -26.92 11.43 -0.56
CA ASP A 171 -27.86 11.99 -1.53
C ASP A 171 -28.34 13.40 -1.10
N ASP A 172 -28.40 13.66 0.21
CA ASP A 172 -28.67 14.98 0.83
C ASP A 172 -27.67 16.07 0.46
N GLN A 173 -26.43 15.71 0.09
CA GLN A 173 -25.42 16.70 -0.30
C GLN A 173 -25.60 17.16 -1.76
N THR A 174 -26.48 16.52 -2.52
CA THR A 174 -26.75 16.76 -3.94
C THR A 174 -28.18 17.21 -4.24
N ALA A 175 -29.12 16.95 -3.34
CA ALA A 175 -30.49 17.48 -3.43
C ALA A 175 -30.59 18.88 -2.80
N PRO A 176 -31.37 19.82 -3.38
CA PRO A 176 -31.92 20.93 -2.61
C PRO A 176 -32.62 20.37 -1.38
N GLN A 177 -32.46 21.00 -0.20
CA GLN A 177 -33.12 20.54 1.02
C GLN A 177 -34.61 20.25 0.74
N GLU A 178 -35.02 18.99 0.88
CA GLU A 178 -36.38 18.50 0.54
C GLU A 178 -37.50 19.24 1.31
N ASN A 179 -37.15 20.06 2.31
CA ASN A 179 -38.07 20.83 3.14
C ASN A 179 -38.34 22.26 2.66
N GLU A 180 -37.83 22.69 1.50
CA GLU A 180 -38.27 23.95 0.88
C GLU A 180 -39.50 23.73 -0.02
N PRO A 181 -40.65 24.38 0.26
CA PRO A 181 -41.84 24.24 -0.56
C PRO A 181 -41.58 24.81 -1.96
N GLY A 182 -41.50 23.93 -2.96
CA GLY A 182 -41.22 24.27 -4.36
C GLY A 182 -39.97 23.59 -4.96
N SER A 183 -39.28 22.73 -4.22
CA SER A 183 -38.15 21.94 -4.77
C SER A 183 -38.63 20.96 -5.84
N VAL A 184 -38.00 21.04 -7.01
CA VAL A 184 -38.22 20.11 -8.14
C VAL A 184 -37.42 18.83 -7.85
N PRO A 185 -37.98 17.62 -8.07
CA PRO A 185 -37.22 16.38 -7.93
C PRO A 185 -36.00 16.40 -8.85
N VAL A 186 -34.81 16.12 -8.31
CA VAL A 186 -33.57 16.01 -9.09
C VAL A 186 -33.65 14.74 -9.95
N GLU A 187 -33.37 14.87 -11.26
CA GLU A 187 -33.34 13.74 -12.18
C GLU A 187 -32.11 12.84 -11.93
N LEU A 188 -32.17 11.57 -12.32
CA LEU A 188 -31.16 10.58 -11.93
C LEU A 188 -29.78 10.82 -12.58
N ASP A 189 -29.77 11.39 -13.79
CA ASP A 189 -28.57 11.82 -14.50
C ASP A 189 -27.94 13.06 -13.86
N GLU A 190 -28.74 14.04 -13.41
CA GLU A 190 -28.25 15.18 -12.63
C GLU A 190 -27.61 14.75 -11.31
N MET A 191 -28.19 13.76 -10.62
CA MET A 191 -27.58 13.16 -9.44
C MET A 191 -26.24 12.52 -9.77
N ALA A 192 -26.17 11.70 -10.82
CA ALA A 192 -24.93 11.05 -11.24
C ALA A 192 -23.85 12.08 -11.64
N ASP A 193 -24.20 13.14 -12.36
CA ASP A 193 -23.27 14.21 -12.72
C ASP A 193 -22.69 14.92 -11.48
N ALA A 194 -23.54 15.20 -10.47
CA ALA A 194 -23.08 15.77 -9.21
C ALA A 194 -22.10 14.85 -8.47
N MET A 195 -22.25 13.52 -8.61
CA MET A 195 -21.30 12.55 -8.06
C MET A 195 -19.95 12.58 -8.79
N ALA A 196 -19.93 12.78 -10.10
CA ALA A 196 -18.71 12.82 -10.90
C ALA A 196 -17.84 14.08 -10.64
N ARG A 197 -18.45 15.20 -10.24
CA ARG A 197 -17.78 16.49 -10.03
C ARG A 197 -17.00 16.61 -8.72
N ARG A 198 -17.22 15.73 -7.74
CA ARG A 198 -16.73 15.92 -6.36
C ARG A 198 -15.59 14.94 -6.01
N TYR A 199 -14.60 15.44 -5.27
CA TYR A 199 -13.46 14.74 -4.63
C TYR A 199 -12.20 14.45 -5.45
N PHE A 200 -12.22 14.59 -6.77
CA PHE A 200 -11.01 14.40 -7.57
C PHE A 200 -10.44 15.76 -7.99
N GLY A 201 -9.33 16.16 -7.34
CA GLY A 201 -8.59 17.36 -7.71
C GLY A 201 -7.87 17.20 -9.07
N PRO A 202 -7.13 18.22 -9.54
CA PRO A 202 -6.41 18.18 -10.82
C PRO A 202 -5.40 17.02 -10.94
N SER A 203 -4.87 16.56 -9.81
CA SER A 203 -3.97 15.39 -9.74
C SER A 203 -4.71 14.04 -9.82
N GLY A 204 -6.04 14.04 -9.68
CA GLY A 204 -6.88 12.84 -9.66
C GLY A 204 -6.69 11.96 -8.42
N VAL A 205 -6.13 12.50 -7.32
CA VAL A 205 -5.97 11.83 -6.03
C VAL A 205 -6.77 12.60 -4.97
N PRO A 206 -7.60 11.95 -4.13
CA PRO A 206 -8.29 12.63 -3.04
C PRO A 206 -7.31 13.20 -2.02
N THR A 207 -7.59 14.40 -1.51
CA THR A 207 -6.78 15.01 -0.44
C THR A 207 -7.09 14.37 0.92
N PRO A 208 -6.10 14.27 1.83
CA PRO A 208 -6.35 13.90 3.22
C PRO A 208 -7.39 14.82 3.86
N HIS A 209 -8.30 14.24 4.65
CA HIS A 209 -9.31 14.98 5.41
C HIS A 209 -8.98 14.88 6.90
N PHE A 210 -9.16 15.99 7.62
CA PHE A 210 -8.89 16.06 9.05
C PHE A 210 -10.17 16.39 9.82
N GLY A 211 -10.38 15.67 10.92
CA GLY A 211 -11.49 15.88 11.83
C GLY A 211 -11.23 17.02 12.81
N ARG A 212 -12.15 17.15 13.77
CA ARG A 212 -12.12 18.21 14.79
C ARG A 212 -10.83 18.22 15.61
N PHE A 213 -10.29 17.04 15.92
CA PHE A 213 -9.10 16.90 16.76
C PHE A 213 -7.82 16.80 15.94
N ASN A 214 -7.88 17.23 14.68
CA ASN A 214 -6.84 16.99 13.67
C ASN A 214 -6.53 15.48 13.53
N ASP A 215 -7.58 14.67 13.71
CA ASP A 215 -7.58 13.25 13.47
C ASP A 215 -7.73 12.96 11.97
N VAL A 216 -6.97 11.99 11.47
CA VAL A 216 -6.98 11.62 10.06
C VAL A 216 -8.27 10.87 9.76
N GLN A 217 -9.09 11.42 8.87
CA GLN A 217 -10.35 10.83 8.45
C GLN A 217 -10.07 9.73 7.42
N ILE A 218 -9.81 8.52 7.93
CA ILE A 218 -9.51 7.31 7.14
C ILE A 218 -10.55 7.13 6.04
N ASP A 219 -10.07 6.90 4.82
CA ASP A 219 -10.90 6.73 3.63
C ASP A 219 -11.95 7.82 3.43
N ILE A 220 -11.56 9.09 3.66
CA ILE A 220 -12.48 10.24 3.55
C ILE A 220 -13.68 10.04 4.48
N ALA A 221 -13.40 9.75 5.76
CA ALA A 221 -14.40 9.45 6.79
C ALA A 221 -15.27 8.23 6.44
N GLY A 222 -14.67 7.17 5.90
CA GLY A 222 -15.36 5.93 5.51
C GLY A 222 -16.22 6.02 4.23
N ARG A 223 -16.10 7.12 3.47
CA ARG A 223 -16.76 7.28 2.16
C ARG A 223 -16.03 6.49 1.07
N GLY A 224 -14.71 6.38 1.15
CA GLY A 224 -13.86 5.58 0.26
C GLY A 224 -13.99 4.08 0.55
N ARG A 225 -15.00 3.43 -0.01
CA ARG A 225 -15.31 2.01 0.29
C ARG A 225 -14.67 1.06 -0.72
N PHE A 226 -13.35 0.94 -0.71
CA PHE A 226 -12.64 0.14 -1.73
C PHE A 226 -12.31 -1.31 -1.33
N ALA A 227 -12.49 -1.66 -0.04
CA ALA A 227 -12.26 -3.00 0.47
C ALA A 227 -13.36 -3.39 1.47
N THR A 228 -13.66 -4.69 1.53
CA THR A 228 -14.59 -5.29 2.49
C THR A 228 -13.84 -6.07 3.56
N LEU A 229 -14.50 -6.30 4.70
CA LEU A 229 -13.94 -7.17 5.75
C LEU A 229 -13.67 -8.59 5.22
N GLU A 230 -14.56 -9.11 4.37
CA GLU A 230 -14.41 -10.43 3.76
C GLU A 230 -13.18 -10.52 2.85
N GLN A 231 -12.93 -9.50 2.01
CA GLN A 231 -11.71 -9.45 1.19
C GLN A 231 -10.45 -9.44 2.05
N TYR A 232 -10.43 -8.69 3.16
CA TYR A 232 -9.29 -8.70 4.08
C TYR A 232 -9.08 -10.08 4.71
N VAL A 233 -10.14 -10.72 5.19
CA VAL A 233 -10.09 -12.07 5.77
C VAL A 233 -9.48 -13.07 4.78
N ARG A 234 -9.82 -12.97 3.49
CA ARG A 234 -9.27 -13.82 2.41
C ARG A 234 -7.78 -13.57 2.11
N THR A 235 -7.18 -12.50 2.65
CA THR A 235 -5.74 -12.23 2.45
C THR A 235 -4.81 -13.04 3.36
N VAL A 236 -5.36 -13.70 4.38
CA VAL A 236 -4.62 -14.52 5.35
C VAL A 236 -5.23 -15.91 5.48
N ASP A 237 -4.57 -16.80 6.22
CA ASP A 237 -5.12 -18.12 6.53
C ASP A 237 -6.30 -18.04 7.53
N ASP A 238 -7.16 -19.06 7.53
CA ASP A 238 -8.36 -19.12 8.36
C ASP A 238 -8.07 -18.98 9.85
N ARG A 239 -6.95 -19.52 10.34
CA ARG A 239 -6.61 -19.40 11.76
C ARG A 239 -6.33 -17.94 12.08
N SER A 240 -5.51 -17.27 11.26
CA SER A 240 -5.13 -15.86 11.48
C SER A 240 -6.35 -14.94 11.40
N ALA A 241 -7.25 -15.19 10.46
CA ALA A 241 -8.53 -14.51 10.38
C ALA A 241 -9.39 -14.70 11.66
N ARG A 242 -9.55 -15.95 12.13
CA ARG A 242 -10.29 -16.24 13.38
C ARG A 242 -9.67 -15.54 14.59
N THR A 243 -8.35 -15.58 14.72
CA THR A 243 -7.64 -14.89 15.82
C THR A 243 -7.90 -13.39 15.78
N ALA A 244 -7.76 -12.74 14.62
CA ALA A 244 -8.00 -11.31 14.47
C ALA A 244 -9.45 -10.93 14.81
N LEU A 245 -10.43 -11.67 14.28
CA LEU A 245 -11.86 -11.41 14.52
C LEU A 245 -12.27 -11.67 15.98
N SER A 246 -11.63 -12.63 16.66
CA SER A 246 -11.86 -12.88 18.09
C SER A 246 -11.47 -11.66 18.94
N TYR A 247 -10.29 -11.06 18.69
CA TYR A 247 -9.88 -9.86 19.41
C TYR A 247 -10.74 -8.64 19.03
N ALA A 248 -11.11 -8.49 17.75
CA ALA A 248 -12.04 -7.45 17.33
C ALA A 248 -13.39 -7.56 18.08
N HIS A 249 -13.91 -8.78 18.22
CA HIS A 249 -15.14 -9.04 18.97
C HIS A 249 -14.99 -8.67 20.46
N SER A 250 -13.88 -9.03 21.10
CA SER A 250 -13.60 -8.69 22.49
C SER A 250 -13.58 -7.17 22.72
N LEU A 251 -12.83 -6.45 21.90
CA LEU A 251 -12.70 -4.98 22.00
C LEU A 251 -14.03 -4.25 21.78
N ARG A 252 -14.86 -4.76 20.87
CA ARG A 252 -16.22 -4.23 20.65
C ARG A 252 -17.10 -4.37 21.88
N LEU A 253 -17.06 -5.52 22.55
CA LEU A 253 -17.84 -5.74 23.78
C LEU A 253 -17.35 -4.83 24.91
N ALA A 254 -16.03 -4.64 25.02
CA ALA A 254 -15.42 -3.72 25.97
C ALA A 254 -15.64 -2.24 25.61
N LYS A 255 -16.07 -1.95 24.37
CA LYS A 255 -16.13 -0.58 23.80
C LYS A 255 -14.80 0.15 23.94
N SER A 256 -13.70 -0.58 23.79
CA SER A 256 -12.35 -0.02 23.90
C SER A 256 -12.07 0.90 22.72
N GLU A 257 -11.55 2.09 23.02
CA GLU A 257 -11.06 3.04 22.02
C GLU A 257 -9.53 3.09 22.04
N ILE A 258 -8.91 2.96 20.87
CA ILE A 258 -7.45 3.01 20.68
C ILE A 258 -7.10 4.29 19.95
N ALA A 259 -6.22 5.13 20.52
CA ALA A 259 -5.74 6.35 19.86
C ALA A 259 -4.27 6.21 19.44
N PHE A 260 -4.00 6.40 18.15
CA PHE A 260 -2.67 6.42 17.56
C PHE A 260 -2.21 7.86 17.34
N PHE A 261 -0.93 8.14 17.61
CA PHE A 261 -0.32 9.46 17.39
C PHE A 261 0.96 9.31 16.57
N THR A 262 1.04 10.00 15.42
CA THR A 262 2.24 10.06 14.57
C THR A 262 2.57 11.51 14.24
N ALA A 263 3.77 11.77 13.73
CA ALA A 263 4.22 13.11 13.37
C ALA A 263 3.64 13.62 12.04
N THR A 264 3.30 12.73 11.11
CA THR A 264 2.73 13.05 9.79
C THR A 264 1.65 12.05 9.40
N ALA A 265 0.68 12.52 8.60
CA ALA A 265 -0.34 11.70 7.94
C ALA A 265 0.03 11.29 6.52
N ASP A 266 1.08 11.90 5.94
CA ASP A 266 1.41 11.76 4.52
C ASP A 266 2.83 11.25 4.30
N GLY A 267 2.99 10.43 3.26
CA GLY A 267 4.27 10.18 2.57
C GLY A 267 5.30 9.29 3.29
N SER A 268 5.12 8.99 4.58
CA SER A 268 6.00 8.09 5.34
C SER A 268 5.50 6.63 5.29
N GLY A 269 6.42 5.66 5.44
CA GLY A 269 6.05 4.24 5.55
C GLY A 269 5.06 3.97 6.69
N THR A 270 5.19 4.70 7.80
CA THR A 270 4.27 4.64 8.95
C THR A 270 2.85 5.07 8.57
N ALA A 271 2.69 6.15 7.81
CA ALA A 271 1.38 6.65 7.40
C ALA A 271 0.63 5.63 6.52
N ILE A 272 1.32 5.05 5.53
CA ILE A 272 0.75 4.03 4.63
C ILE A 272 0.22 2.83 5.45
N MET A 273 1.02 2.33 6.40
CA MET A 273 0.60 1.25 7.29
C MET A 273 -0.61 1.63 8.16
N ARG A 274 -0.66 2.87 8.64
CA ARG A 274 -1.70 3.34 9.57
C ARG A 274 -3.05 3.47 8.87
N HIS A 275 -3.09 3.96 7.63
CA HIS A 275 -4.31 3.97 6.81
C HIS A 275 -4.93 2.58 6.68
N ALA A 276 -4.12 1.58 6.31
CA ALA A 276 -4.60 0.21 6.13
C ALA A 276 -5.07 -0.43 7.44
N LEU A 277 -4.31 -0.24 8.52
CA LEU A 277 -4.63 -0.76 9.85
C LEU A 277 -5.99 -0.25 10.33
N LEU A 278 -6.20 1.06 10.31
CA LEU A 278 -7.44 1.65 10.81
C LEU A 278 -8.63 1.31 9.92
N ARG A 279 -8.44 1.24 8.60
CA ARG A 279 -9.50 0.75 7.69
C ARG A 279 -10.00 -0.62 8.10
N PHE A 280 -9.09 -1.57 8.31
CA PHE A 280 -9.48 -2.91 8.76
C PHE A 280 -10.16 -2.89 10.14
N MET A 281 -9.62 -2.14 11.11
CA MET A 281 -10.22 -2.01 12.44
C MET A 281 -11.63 -1.43 12.39
N HIS A 282 -11.86 -0.38 11.60
CA HIS A 282 -13.18 0.21 11.38
C HIS A 282 -14.16 -0.76 10.72
N LEU A 283 -13.72 -1.50 9.69
CA LEU A 283 -14.51 -2.56 9.05
C LEU A 283 -14.87 -3.69 10.03
N ALA A 284 -13.98 -4.01 10.98
CA ALA A 284 -14.22 -4.98 12.04
C ALA A 284 -15.07 -4.42 13.21
N GLY A 285 -15.36 -3.11 13.20
CA GLY A 285 -16.13 -2.40 14.22
C GLY A 285 -15.35 -2.03 15.48
N VAL A 286 -14.02 -2.05 15.44
CA VAL A 286 -13.15 -1.67 16.56
C VAL A 286 -13.00 -0.14 16.60
N GLY A 287 -13.19 0.45 17.78
CA GLY A 287 -13.01 1.89 18.00
C GLY A 287 -11.55 2.29 17.93
N SER A 288 -11.17 3.02 16.88
CA SER A 288 -9.80 3.52 16.72
C SER A 288 -9.73 4.88 16.06
N THR A 289 -8.85 5.74 16.57
CA THR A 289 -8.63 7.12 16.11
C THR A 289 -7.14 7.33 15.84
N TRP A 290 -6.79 8.09 14.81
CA TRP A 290 -5.40 8.45 14.51
C TRP A 290 -5.25 9.96 14.44
N CYS A 291 -4.39 10.51 15.28
CA CYS A 291 -4.14 11.94 15.40
C CYS A 291 -2.73 12.32 14.92
N VAL A 292 -2.64 13.46 14.24
CA VAL A 292 -1.36 14.05 13.80
C VAL A 292 -1.28 15.51 14.21
N PRO A 293 -0.10 16.05 14.58
CA PRO A 293 0.03 17.46 14.89
C PRO A 293 -0.21 18.30 13.62
N ARG A 294 -0.56 19.57 13.80
CA ARG A 294 -0.66 20.49 12.65
C ARG A 294 0.72 20.70 12.04
N ALA A 295 0.79 20.57 10.71
CA ALA A 295 2.03 20.67 9.96
C ALA A 295 2.73 22.02 10.20
N ARG A 296 4.02 21.97 10.55
CA ARG A 296 4.91 23.12 10.59
C ARG A 296 6.18 22.75 9.81
N PRO A 297 6.42 23.34 8.62
CA PRO A 297 7.53 22.92 7.74
C PRO A 297 8.90 22.93 8.41
N GLU A 298 9.14 23.86 9.32
CA GLU A 298 10.39 23.94 10.11
C GLU A 298 10.57 22.71 11.01
N MET A 299 9.50 22.22 11.63
CA MET A 299 9.54 21.04 12.49
C MET A 299 9.85 19.79 11.67
N LEU A 300 9.24 19.65 10.50
CA LEU A 300 9.50 18.50 9.61
C LEU A 300 10.99 18.36 9.28
N ARG A 301 11.71 19.46 9.06
CA ARG A 301 13.16 19.44 8.82
C ARG A 301 13.96 18.95 10.03
N ILE A 302 13.56 19.35 11.23
CA ILE A 302 14.20 18.90 12.49
C ILE A 302 13.94 17.41 12.69
N LEU A 303 12.71 16.96 12.43
CA LEU A 303 12.31 15.56 12.50
C LEU A 303 13.17 14.70 11.56
N GLU A 304 13.20 15.03 10.26
CA GLU A 304 14.01 14.34 9.24
C GLU A 304 15.51 14.29 9.60
N THR A 305 16.06 15.41 10.08
CA THR A 305 17.47 15.47 10.52
C THR A 305 17.73 14.50 11.67
N ASN A 306 16.84 14.47 12.65
CA ASN A 306 16.97 13.61 13.81
C ASN A 306 16.79 12.13 13.48
N GLU A 307 15.87 11.79 12.56
CA GLU A 307 15.76 10.41 12.05
C GLU A 307 17.06 10.00 11.34
N SER A 308 17.63 10.88 10.53
CA SER A 308 18.92 10.65 9.88
C SER A 308 20.06 10.48 10.91
N ILE A 309 20.05 11.23 12.01
CA ILE A 309 21.03 11.09 13.10
C ILE A 309 20.87 9.73 13.79
N LEU A 310 19.62 9.30 14.06
CA LEU A 310 19.32 8.02 14.70
C LEU A 310 19.72 6.81 13.82
N ARG A 311 19.49 6.90 12.51
CA ARG A 311 19.93 5.90 11.51
C ARG A 311 21.44 5.95 11.24
N GLY A 312 22.09 7.05 11.62
CA GLY A 312 23.51 7.27 11.38
C GLY A 312 23.87 7.76 9.97
N THR A 313 22.89 8.27 9.23
CA THR A 313 22.98 8.75 7.84
C THR A 313 23.09 10.27 7.72
N ALA A 314 22.98 10.98 8.85
CA ALA A 314 23.09 12.44 8.92
C ALA A 314 24.43 12.99 8.41
N ARG A 315 24.39 14.21 7.87
CA ARG A 315 25.59 14.93 7.42
C ARG A 315 26.45 15.34 8.63
N PRO A 316 27.79 15.42 8.48
CA PRO A 316 28.66 15.96 9.51
C PRO A 316 28.20 17.38 9.92
N GLY A 317 28.12 17.63 11.22
CA GLY A 317 27.69 18.92 11.78
C GLY A 317 26.19 19.07 12.04
N GLN A 318 25.35 18.13 11.58
CA GLN A 318 23.95 18.08 12.02
C GLN A 318 23.88 17.57 13.47
N SER A 319 23.18 18.30 14.33
CA SER A 319 23.02 18.01 15.76
C SER A 319 21.60 18.26 16.21
N PHE A 320 21.24 17.74 17.38
CA PHE A 320 19.97 18.01 18.06
C PHE A 320 20.22 18.75 19.38
N ASN A 321 20.26 20.08 19.29
CA ASN A 321 20.63 20.94 20.41
C ASN A 321 19.44 21.21 21.36
N CYS A 322 19.71 21.85 22.50
CA CYS A 322 18.69 22.14 23.51
C CYS A 322 17.56 23.05 23.00
N GLU A 323 17.87 23.98 22.09
CA GLU A 323 16.88 24.89 21.50
C GLU A 323 15.88 24.12 20.63
N GLN A 324 16.39 23.23 19.75
CA GLN A 324 15.56 22.34 18.93
C GLN A 324 14.74 21.37 19.79
N GLN A 325 15.32 20.85 20.88
CA GLN A 325 14.58 20.01 21.83
C GLN A 325 13.41 20.75 22.47
N GLN A 326 13.63 21.99 22.90
CA GLN A 326 12.58 22.85 23.47
C GLN A 326 11.53 23.21 22.42
N GLU A 327 11.94 23.49 21.19
CA GLU A 327 11.03 23.83 20.11
C GLU A 327 10.10 22.67 19.74
N VAL A 328 10.65 21.46 19.58
CA VAL A 328 9.87 20.23 19.35
C VAL A 328 8.93 19.96 20.52
N THR A 329 9.43 20.07 21.76
CA THR A 329 8.62 19.85 22.97
C THR A 329 7.46 20.83 23.06
N SER A 330 7.74 22.12 22.81
CA SER A 330 6.74 23.20 22.81
C SER A 330 5.69 23.00 21.71
N TRP A 331 6.12 22.61 20.50
CA TRP A 331 5.21 22.33 19.39
C TRP A 331 4.28 21.15 19.70
N ILE A 332 4.80 20.02 20.19
CA ILE A 332 3.97 18.86 20.53
C ILE A 332 3.03 19.16 21.70
N THR A 333 3.53 19.82 22.75
CA THR A 333 2.72 20.19 23.91
C THR A 333 1.60 21.15 23.51
N GLY A 334 1.89 22.17 22.71
CA GLY A 334 0.89 23.12 22.22
C GLY A 334 -0.15 22.47 21.31
N ASN A 335 0.20 21.45 20.52
CA ASN A 335 -0.79 20.67 19.76
C ASN A 335 -1.67 19.85 20.71
N ALA A 336 -1.08 19.16 21.69
CA ALA A 336 -1.83 18.38 22.66
C ALA A 336 -2.86 19.25 23.41
N GLU A 337 -2.43 20.38 23.97
CA GLU A 337 -3.29 21.32 24.70
C GLU A 337 -4.46 21.86 23.86
N ARG A 338 -4.20 22.16 22.58
CA ARG A 338 -5.23 22.75 21.69
C ARG A 338 -6.18 21.72 21.10
N LEU A 339 -5.74 20.49 20.88
CA LEU A 339 -6.45 19.52 20.04
C LEU A 339 -6.85 18.24 20.77
N TRP A 340 -6.07 17.78 21.75
CA TRP A 340 -6.19 16.40 22.24
C TRP A 340 -6.55 16.28 23.72
N LEU A 341 -6.53 17.39 24.48
CA LEU A 341 -6.75 17.38 25.93
C LEU A 341 -8.15 17.84 26.37
N SER A 342 -8.99 18.34 25.47
CA SER A 342 -10.37 18.71 25.81
C SER A 342 -11.22 17.48 26.16
N ASP A 343 -12.29 17.66 26.92
CA ASP A 343 -13.19 16.55 27.25
C ASP A 343 -13.73 15.88 25.96
N GLY A 344 -13.71 14.54 25.93
CA GLY A 344 -14.03 13.71 24.76
C GLY A 344 -12.93 13.64 23.69
N ALA A 345 -11.78 14.28 23.89
CA ALA A 345 -10.66 14.18 22.95
C ALA A 345 -9.77 12.95 23.24
N PRO A 346 -9.05 12.41 22.25
CA PRO A 346 -8.38 11.11 22.37
C PRO A 346 -7.36 11.00 23.52
N LEU A 347 -6.66 12.10 23.87
CA LEU A 347 -5.63 12.11 24.92
C LEU A 347 -6.19 12.50 26.32
N ALA A 348 -7.44 12.94 26.41
CA ALA A 348 -8.10 13.21 27.69
C ALA A 348 -8.12 11.95 28.59
N PRO A 349 -8.26 12.08 29.93
CA PRO A 349 -8.41 10.92 30.80
C PRO A 349 -9.60 10.03 30.40
N CYS A 350 -9.54 8.73 30.67
CA CYS A 350 -10.63 7.81 30.31
C CYS A 350 -11.97 8.23 30.94
N SER A 351 -11.93 8.78 32.16
CA SER A 351 -13.10 9.30 32.88
C SER A 351 -13.77 10.51 32.21
N LYS A 352 -13.09 11.15 31.25
CA LYS A 352 -13.55 12.30 30.49
C LYS A 352 -13.81 11.96 29.01
N GLY A 353 -13.93 10.67 28.69
CA GLY A 353 -14.20 10.19 27.34
C GLY A 353 -12.99 10.16 26.41
N GLY A 354 -11.77 10.14 26.96
CA GLY A 354 -10.57 9.87 26.14
C GLY A 354 -10.34 8.38 25.92
N ALA A 355 -9.39 8.05 25.05
CA ALA A 355 -9.15 6.69 24.60
C ALA A 355 -8.63 5.78 25.74
N SER A 356 -9.01 4.50 25.67
CA SER A 356 -8.62 3.45 26.62
C SER A 356 -7.17 2.99 26.47
N LEU A 357 -6.60 3.10 25.26
CA LEU A 357 -5.21 2.78 24.95
C LEU A 357 -4.60 3.92 24.12
N ILE A 358 -3.41 4.37 24.51
CA ILE A 358 -2.63 5.35 23.74
C ILE A 358 -1.45 4.67 23.08
N VAL A 359 -1.29 4.85 21.78
CA VAL A 359 -0.15 4.38 21.00
C VAL A 359 0.56 5.59 20.41
N ILE A 360 1.85 5.72 20.69
CA ILE A 360 2.68 6.82 20.22
C ILE A 360 3.76 6.25 19.32
N ASP A 361 3.74 6.67 18.07
CA ASP A 361 4.77 6.42 17.07
C ASP A 361 5.73 7.59 16.99
N ASP A 362 6.89 7.38 16.37
CA ASP A 362 7.91 8.38 16.06
C ASP A 362 8.68 8.93 17.28
N PRO A 363 10.01 9.14 17.15
CA PRO A 363 10.84 9.63 18.26
C PRO A 363 10.38 10.95 18.88
N HIS A 364 9.94 11.88 18.04
CA HIS A 364 9.61 13.25 18.46
C HIS A 364 8.28 13.35 19.19
N MET A 365 7.37 12.39 18.98
CA MET A 365 6.10 12.33 19.67
C MET A 365 6.23 11.71 21.07
N ALA A 366 7.41 11.21 21.46
CA ALA A 366 7.64 10.58 22.76
C ALA A 366 7.21 11.47 23.94
N VAL A 367 7.25 12.81 23.79
CA VAL A 367 6.74 13.78 24.77
C VAL A 367 5.29 13.47 25.19
N LEU A 368 4.46 12.99 24.26
CA LEU A 368 3.08 12.59 24.54
C LEU A 368 2.98 11.44 25.54
N VAL A 369 3.99 10.58 25.66
CA VAL A 369 4.01 9.47 26.64
C VAL A 369 3.96 10.06 28.05
N THR A 370 4.79 11.07 28.29
CA THR A 370 4.83 11.77 29.59
C THR A 370 3.54 12.54 29.85
N ILE A 371 2.95 13.16 28.84
CA ILE A 371 1.66 13.86 28.97
C ILE A 371 0.54 12.86 29.30
N ALA A 372 0.44 11.76 28.55
CA ALA A 372 -0.57 10.72 28.73
C ALA A 372 -0.54 10.14 30.15
N LYS A 373 0.65 9.75 30.64
CA LYS A 373 0.85 9.18 31.98
C LYS A 373 0.64 10.18 33.11
N ARG A 374 0.91 11.47 32.90
CA ARG A 374 0.64 12.51 33.89
C ARG A 374 -0.86 12.77 34.08
N LEU A 375 -1.63 12.69 33.00
CA LEU A 375 -3.07 12.94 33.02
C LEU A 375 -3.87 11.73 33.51
N ASP A 376 -3.44 10.53 33.12
CA ASP A 376 -4.07 9.28 33.50
C ASP A 376 -2.96 8.22 33.73
N PRO A 377 -2.44 8.09 34.97
CA PRO A 377 -1.31 7.19 35.26
C PRO A 377 -1.62 5.70 35.03
N GLN A 378 -2.89 5.31 35.19
CA GLN A 378 -3.33 3.92 35.08
C GLN A 378 -3.64 3.53 33.63
N ARG A 379 -3.87 4.50 32.74
CA ARG A 379 -4.09 4.23 31.33
C ARG A 379 -2.84 3.60 30.68
N PRO A 380 -3.01 2.48 29.95
CA PRO A 380 -1.91 1.90 29.18
C PRO A 380 -1.42 2.82 28.05
N VAL A 381 -0.10 2.91 27.92
CA VAL A 381 0.59 3.66 26.86
C VAL A 381 1.64 2.77 26.21
N ILE A 382 1.55 2.63 24.89
CA ILE A 382 2.52 1.91 24.06
C ILE A 382 3.37 2.93 23.30
N TYR A 383 4.68 2.77 23.33
CA TYR A 383 5.59 3.49 22.44
C TYR A 383 6.08 2.56 21.33
N ARG A 384 5.91 2.97 20.07
CA ARG A 384 6.32 2.21 18.88
C ARG A 384 7.48 2.90 18.17
N SER A 385 8.62 2.22 18.12
CA SER A 385 9.77 2.66 17.32
C SER A 385 9.74 2.04 15.93
N HIS A 386 9.75 2.87 14.88
CA HIS A 386 9.91 2.46 13.47
C HIS A 386 11.31 2.70 12.91
N ILE A 387 12.22 3.25 13.73
CA ILE A 387 13.58 3.58 13.31
C ILE A 387 14.54 2.49 13.76
N ASP A 388 15.43 2.08 12.86
CA ASP A 388 16.60 1.29 13.21
C ASP A 388 17.67 2.20 13.82
N ILE A 389 18.08 1.88 15.05
CA ILE A 389 18.97 2.70 15.85
C ILE A 389 20.30 1.98 15.99
N HIS A 390 21.37 2.58 15.47
CA HIS A 390 22.64 1.89 15.41
C HIS A 390 23.24 1.70 16.82
N PRO A 391 23.54 0.45 17.21
CA PRO A 391 23.99 0.10 18.54
C PRO A 391 25.25 0.86 18.98
N ASP A 392 26.30 0.77 18.18
CA ASP A 392 27.62 1.31 18.52
C ASP A 392 27.63 2.83 18.67
N ARG A 393 26.71 3.53 18.00
CA ARG A 393 26.63 4.99 18.05
C ARG A 393 25.90 5.47 19.29
N VAL A 394 24.86 4.76 19.74
CA VAL A 394 24.20 5.09 21.01
C VAL A 394 25.12 4.81 22.20
N ALA A 395 25.97 3.78 22.10
CA ALA A 395 26.92 3.45 23.16
C ALA A 395 27.98 4.54 23.40
N ASP A 396 28.31 5.35 22.39
CA ASP A 396 29.16 6.54 22.53
C ASP A 396 28.35 7.73 23.06
N PRO A 397 28.52 8.14 24.33
CA PRO A 397 27.74 9.23 24.92
C PRO A 397 28.02 10.60 24.29
N THR A 398 29.12 10.75 23.57
CA THR A 398 29.50 12.01 22.90
C THR A 398 28.87 12.15 21.52
N SER A 399 28.24 11.09 21.01
CA SER A 399 27.64 11.08 19.68
C SER A 399 26.32 11.85 19.65
N ASN A 400 26.03 12.49 18.51
CA ASN A 400 24.72 13.10 18.27
C ASN A 400 23.58 12.08 18.33
N THR A 401 23.85 10.83 17.95
CA THR A 401 22.89 9.72 18.04
C THR A 401 22.50 9.45 19.49
N ALA A 402 23.46 9.40 20.41
CA ALA A 402 23.20 9.24 21.83
C ALA A 402 22.43 10.43 22.41
N HIS A 403 22.75 11.66 22.01
CA HIS A 403 22.00 12.84 22.44
C HIS A 403 20.51 12.79 22.03
N VAL A 404 20.21 12.46 20.77
CA VAL A 404 18.82 12.31 20.30
C VAL A 404 18.13 11.17 21.05
N TRP A 405 18.77 10.00 21.13
CA TRP A 405 18.19 8.84 21.80
C TRP A 405 17.90 9.08 23.28
N ASN A 406 18.82 9.72 24.00
CA ASN A 406 18.63 10.03 25.42
C ASN A 406 17.45 10.97 25.65
N TRP A 407 17.24 11.95 24.77
CA TRP A 407 16.06 12.81 24.82
C TRP A 407 14.77 12.01 24.58
N VAL A 408 14.72 11.17 23.55
CA VAL A 408 13.56 10.29 23.26
C VAL A 408 13.26 9.36 24.45
N TRP A 409 14.29 8.68 24.95
CA TRP A 409 14.19 7.73 26.06
C TRP A 409 13.76 8.40 27.36
N SER A 410 14.15 9.66 27.58
CA SER A 410 13.72 10.43 28.76
C SER A 410 12.20 10.53 28.89
N HIS A 411 11.48 10.46 27.76
CA HIS A 411 10.02 10.45 27.70
C HIS A 411 9.44 9.04 27.50
N ALA A 412 10.00 8.27 26.57
CA ALA A 412 9.47 6.95 26.19
C ALA A 412 9.56 5.90 27.31
N LYS A 413 10.50 6.04 28.26
CA LYS A 413 10.65 5.12 29.41
C LYS A 413 9.40 5.01 30.30
N ALA A 414 8.48 5.97 30.22
CA ALA A 414 7.23 5.96 30.98
C ALA A 414 6.14 5.09 30.34
N ALA A 415 6.34 4.58 29.11
CA ALA A 415 5.42 3.66 28.47
C ALA A 415 5.41 2.29 29.17
N ASP A 416 4.26 1.61 29.12
CA ASP A 416 4.07 0.28 29.70
C ASP A 416 4.65 -0.79 28.77
N VAL A 417 4.53 -0.59 27.46
CA VAL A 417 5.05 -1.49 26.43
C VAL A 417 5.83 -0.69 25.39
N PHE A 418 6.98 -1.23 25.00
CA PHE A 418 7.83 -0.72 23.95
C PHE A 418 7.82 -1.70 22.78
N ILE A 419 7.39 -1.26 21.60
CA ILE A 419 7.32 -2.10 20.41
C ILE A 419 8.41 -1.68 19.43
N SER A 420 9.27 -2.62 19.03
CA SER A 420 10.38 -2.39 18.09
C SER A 420 10.32 -3.31 16.88
N HIS A 421 11.06 -2.98 15.82
CA HIS A 421 11.27 -3.91 14.72
C HIS A 421 12.13 -5.09 15.19
N PRO A 422 11.89 -6.31 14.65
CA PRO A 422 12.62 -7.52 15.02
C PRO A 422 14.01 -7.58 14.37
N LEU A 423 14.85 -6.58 14.63
CA LEU A 423 16.17 -6.44 14.02
C LEU A 423 17.24 -7.04 14.94
N ALA A 424 17.93 -8.08 14.47
CA ALA A 424 18.88 -8.86 15.29
C ALA A 424 20.10 -8.08 15.79
N LYS A 425 20.47 -6.97 15.14
CA LYS A 425 21.68 -6.18 15.44
C LYS A 425 21.40 -4.87 16.19
N THR A 426 20.17 -4.58 16.58
CA THR A 426 19.84 -3.32 17.26
C THR A 426 20.06 -3.49 18.78
N LEU A 427 20.85 -2.61 19.44
CA LEU A 427 21.09 -2.63 20.90
C LEU A 427 19.96 -2.00 21.73
N LEU A 428 18.91 -1.46 21.09
CA LEU A 428 17.67 -1.03 21.78
C LEU A 428 17.22 -1.99 22.90
N PRO A 429 17.25 -3.33 22.71
CA PRO A 429 17.00 -4.32 23.76
C PRO A 429 17.82 -4.23 25.05
N GLN A 430 18.97 -3.55 25.10
CA GLN A 430 19.76 -3.42 26.33
C GLN A 430 19.32 -2.25 27.21
N ALA A 431 18.87 -1.13 26.63
CA ALA A 431 18.40 0.03 27.38
C ALA A 431 16.92 -0.10 27.80
N VAL A 432 16.12 -0.81 27.00
CA VAL A 432 14.71 -1.07 27.27
C VAL A 432 14.57 -2.35 28.11
N PRO A 433 13.87 -2.32 29.26
CA PRO A 433 13.63 -3.54 30.04
C PRO A 433 12.95 -4.61 29.19
N ARG A 434 13.54 -5.82 29.17
CA ARG A 434 13.06 -6.95 28.36
C ARG A 434 11.57 -7.25 28.61
N GLN A 435 11.12 -7.12 29.86
CA GLN A 435 9.72 -7.34 30.25
C GLN A 435 8.74 -6.41 29.53
N ARG A 436 9.17 -5.24 29.06
CA ARG A 436 8.31 -4.28 28.35
C ARG A 436 8.51 -4.31 26.84
N LEU A 437 9.54 -5.00 26.35
CA LEU A 437 9.90 -5.02 24.94
C LEU A 437 9.11 -6.08 24.18
N GLY A 438 8.44 -5.70 23.09
CA GLY A 438 7.82 -6.62 22.13
C GLY A 438 8.27 -6.32 20.69
N TYR A 439 8.20 -7.33 19.83
CA TYR A 439 8.61 -7.20 18.44
C TYR A 439 7.43 -7.26 17.45
N MET A 440 7.43 -6.32 16.51
CA MET A 440 6.50 -6.26 15.38
C MET A 440 7.21 -5.74 14.12
N PRO A 441 7.13 -6.43 12.98
CA PRO A 441 7.65 -5.91 11.71
C PRO A 441 6.78 -4.74 11.19
N PRO A 442 7.27 -3.90 10.27
CA PRO A 442 6.41 -3.16 9.36
C PRO A 442 5.54 -4.08 8.51
N THR A 443 4.46 -3.54 7.98
CA THR A 443 3.47 -4.31 7.21
C THR A 443 3.10 -3.57 5.93
N THR A 444 2.38 -4.25 5.04
CA THR A 444 1.82 -3.66 3.82
C THR A 444 0.37 -4.12 3.64
N ASP A 445 -0.40 -3.37 2.87
CA ASP A 445 -1.76 -3.74 2.54
C ASP A 445 -1.82 -4.43 1.19
N TRP A 446 -2.38 -5.64 1.15
CA TRP A 446 -2.49 -6.40 -0.10
C TRP A 446 -3.62 -5.90 -1.01
N LEU A 447 -4.51 -5.05 -0.48
CA LEU A 447 -5.68 -4.54 -1.20
C LEU A 447 -5.54 -3.07 -1.62
N ASP A 448 -4.42 -2.41 -1.29
CA ASP A 448 -4.18 -1.02 -1.66
C ASP A 448 -3.69 -0.86 -3.12
N GLY A 449 -3.45 0.39 -3.53
CA GLY A 449 -3.00 0.71 -4.88
C GLY A 449 -1.60 0.18 -5.19
N LEU A 450 -0.78 -0.09 -4.15
CA LEU A 450 0.58 -0.59 -4.29
C LEU A 450 0.63 -2.09 -4.57
N ASN A 451 -0.37 -2.85 -4.12
CA ASN A 451 -0.28 -4.31 -4.11
C ASN A 451 -1.43 -5.07 -4.75
N LYS A 452 -2.61 -4.46 -4.91
CA LYS A 452 -3.72 -5.14 -5.57
C LYS A 452 -3.32 -5.60 -6.96
N THR A 453 -3.92 -6.67 -7.44
CA THR A 453 -3.72 -7.13 -8.80
C THR A 453 -4.24 -6.07 -9.78
N LEU A 454 -3.43 -5.75 -10.79
CA LEU A 454 -3.81 -4.85 -11.87
C LEU A 454 -4.08 -5.68 -13.13
N SER A 455 -5.05 -5.24 -13.94
CA SER A 455 -5.25 -5.84 -15.26
C SER A 455 -4.11 -5.45 -16.20
N ASP A 456 -3.86 -6.22 -17.26
CA ASP A 456 -2.85 -5.88 -18.28
C ASP A 456 -3.10 -4.48 -18.88
N ARG A 457 -4.36 -4.07 -19.00
CA ARG A 457 -4.75 -2.74 -19.46
C ARG A 457 -4.34 -1.65 -18.48
N ASP A 458 -4.56 -1.85 -17.18
CA ASP A 458 -4.20 -0.87 -16.14
C ASP A 458 -2.68 -0.76 -15.98
N VAL A 459 -1.98 -1.90 -15.94
CA VAL A 459 -0.52 -1.95 -15.95
C VAL A 459 0.00 -1.13 -17.12
N HIS A 460 -0.55 -1.38 -18.31
CA HIS A 460 -0.15 -0.67 -19.50
C HIS A 460 -0.37 0.85 -19.39
N TYR A 461 -1.54 1.28 -18.94
CA TYR A 461 -1.86 2.69 -18.68
C TYR A 461 -0.84 3.35 -17.76
N TYR A 462 -0.51 2.73 -16.63
CA TYR A 462 0.43 3.30 -15.68
C TYR A 462 1.89 3.30 -16.17
N LEU A 463 2.30 2.34 -17.00
CA LEU A 463 3.61 2.37 -17.65
C LEU A 463 3.69 3.48 -18.73
N GLN A 464 2.58 3.83 -19.38
CA GLN A 464 2.52 5.01 -20.25
C GLN A 464 2.65 6.31 -19.46
N GLU A 465 1.92 6.44 -18.34
CA GLU A 465 2.04 7.60 -17.44
C GLU A 465 3.47 7.71 -16.89
N PHE A 466 4.11 6.59 -16.53
CA PHE A 466 5.52 6.56 -16.17
C PHE A 466 6.43 7.07 -17.30
N ASN A 467 6.18 6.65 -18.55
CA ASN A 467 6.92 7.12 -19.71
C ASN A 467 6.72 8.62 -19.97
N ASP A 468 5.55 9.18 -19.69
CA ASP A 468 5.31 10.62 -19.75
C ASP A 468 6.12 11.37 -18.69
N VAL A 469 6.22 10.84 -17.46
CA VAL A 469 7.12 11.38 -16.44
C VAL A 469 8.58 11.32 -16.90
N CYS A 470 9.03 10.19 -17.48
CA CYS A 470 10.39 10.07 -18.01
C CYS A 470 10.69 11.14 -19.06
N ARG A 471 9.77 11.40 -20.01
CA ARG A 471 9.92 12.45 -21.02
C ARG A 471 10.00 13.84 -20.40
N HIS A 472 9.18 14.11 -19.38
CA HIS A 472 9.20 15.39 -18.67
C HIS A 472 10.54 15.64 -17.96
N GLU A 473 11.13 14.60 -17.38
CA GLU A 473 12.42 14.65 -16.69
C GLU A 473 13.62 14.43 -17.64
N CYS A 474 13.41 14.45 -18.95
CA CYS A 474 14.45 14.23 -19.98
C CYS A 474 15.21 12.89 -19.84
N MET A 475 14.52 11.86 -19.35
CA MET A 475 15.04 10.49 -19.21
C MET A 475 14.58 9.60 -20.37
N PRO A 476 15.30 8.50 -20.69
CA PRO A 476 14.81 7.49 -21.62
C PRO A 476 13.48 6.90 -21.17
N THR A 477 12.64 6.51 -22.13
CA THR A 477 11.40 5.79 -21.81
C THR A 477 11.67 4.31 -21.53
N LEU A 478 10.84 3.71 -20.69
CA LEU A 478 10.80 2.27 -20.47
C LEU A 478 10.25 1.57 -21.72
N ALA A 479 11.05 0.67 -22.29
CA ALA A 479 10.75 -0.10 -23.48
C ALA A 479 10.19 -1.50 -23.13
N TYR A 480 9.34 -1.58 -22.12
CA TYR A 480 8.64 -2.81 -21.74
C TYR A 480 7.40 -3.03 -22.63
N PRO A 481 7.07 -4.26 -23.04
CA PRO A 481 7.73 -5.54 -22.73
C PRO A 481 8.89 -5.92 -23.69
N GLY A 482 9.24 -5.08 -24.65
CA GLY A 482 10.32 -5.37 -25.61
C GLY A 482 11.71 -5.54 -24.97
N ARG A 483 11.92 -4.92 -23.81
CA ARG A 483 13.10 -5.04 -22.96
C ARG A 483 12.66 -5.31 -21.52
N ASP A 484 13.28 -6.32 -20.91
CA ASP A 484 13.20 -6.52 -19.46
C ASP A 484 13.82 -5.33 -18.73
N PHE A 485 13.52 -5.21 -17.44
CA PHE A 485 14.17 -4.19 -16.61
C PHE A 485 14.40 -4.67 -15.19
N ILE A 486 15.42 -4.04 -14.57
CA ILE A 486 15.80 -4.16 -13.18
C ILE A 486 15.30 -2.89 -12.49
N VAL A 487 14.71 -3.01 -11.30
CA VAL A 487 14.13 -1.87 -10.60
C VAL A 487 14.68 -1.72 -9.18
N GLN A 488 14.93 -0.50 -8.74
CA GLN A 488 15.07 -0.15 -7.33
C GLN A 488 14.12 1.01 -7.02
N ILE A 489 13.23 0.80 -6.05
CA ILE A 489 12.29 1.82 -5.57
C ILE A 489 12.61 2.11 -4.11
N ALA A 490 13.25 3.25 -3.87
CA ALA A 490 13.63 3.70 -2.54
C ALA A 490 13.73 5.24 -2.53
N PRO A 491 13.54 5.89 -1.36
CA PRO A 491 13.84 7.31 -1.22
C PRO A 491 15.24 7.62 -1.75
N PHE A 492 15.43 8.77 -2.41
CA PHE A 492 16.76 9.21 -2.83
C PHE A 492 17.58 9.72 -1.64
N GLU A 493 17.91 8.82 -0.73
CA GLU A 493 18.76 9.07 0.42
C GLU A 493 20.09 8.35 0.28
N ARG A 494 21.13 8.83 0.98
CA ARG A 494 22.48 8.27 0.88
C ARG A 494 22.55 6.80 1.32
N SER A 495 21.68 6.41 2.24
CA SER A 495 21.61 5.03 2.74
C SER A 495 21.00 4.06 1.77
N GLU A 496 20.22 4.51 0.78
CA GLU A 496 19.43 3.60 -0.07
C GLU A 496 20.21 3.00 -1.24
N GLY A 497 21.51 3.30 -1.34
CA GLY A 497 22.39 2.61 -2.29
C GLY A 497 22.09 2.89 -3.76
N VAL A 498 21.52 4.07 -4.10
CA VAL A 498 21.21 4.46 -5.49
C VAL A 498 22.45 4.40 -6.39
N ALA A 499 23.58 4.93 -5.92
CA ALA A 499 24.85 4.86 -6.64
C ALA A 499 25.40 3.42 -6.72
N ASP A 500 25.18 2.62 -5.68
CA ASP A 500 25.62 1.22 -5.64
C ASP A 500 24.82 0.37 -6.65
N ALA A 501 23.53 0.64 -6.82
CA ALA A 501 22.68 0.02 -7.84
C ALA A 501 23.10 0.38 -9.26
N LEU A 502 23.42 1.66 -9.51
CA LEU A 502 23.97 2.12 -10.79
C LEU A 502 25.30 1.42 -11.10
N ALA A 503 26.20 1.34 -10.11
CA ALA A 503 27.48 0.65 -10.27
C ALA A 503 27.30 -0.87 -10.52
N ALA A 504 26.35 -1.51 -9.83
CA ALA A 504 26.08 -2.94 -9.99
C ALA A 504 25.53 -3.25 -11.38
N TYR A 505 24.61 -2.42 -11.86
CA TYR A 505 24.11 -2.50 -13.23
C TYR A 505 25.21 -2.23 -14.26
N ALA A 506 26.11 -1.27 -14.02
CA ALA A 506 27.23 -1.02 -14.91
C ALA A 506 28.21 -2.20 -14.97
N ALA A 507 28.51 -2.81 -13.82
CA ALA A 507 29.31 -4.03 -13.76
C ALA A 507 28.63 -5.18 -14.52
N PHE A 508 27.32 -5.39 -14.30
CA PHE A 508 26.52 -6.35 -15.05
C PHE A 508 26.60 -6.10 -16.56
N ARG A 509 26.34 -4.87 -17.04
CA ARG A 509 26.40 -4.55 -18.48
C ARG A 509 27.78 -4.78 -19.11
N ARG A 510 28.87 -4.57 -18.36
CA ARG A 510 30.25 -4.70 -18.84
C ARG A 510 30.82 -6.12 -18.75
N GLN A 511 30.43 -6.89 -17.73
CA GLN A 511 31.11 -8.14 -17.34
C GLN A 511 30.21 -9.39 -17.47
N SER A 512 28.89 -9.21 -17.59
CA SER A 512 27.92 -10.31 -17.68
C SER A 512 28.07 -11.12 -18.97
N ARG A 513 27.97 -12.44 -18.84
CA ARG A 513 27.88 -13.36 -19.98
C ARG A 513 26.56 -13.20 -20.72
N PHE A 514 25.47 -12.88 -20.01
CA PHE A 514 24.19 -12.57 -20.64
C PHE A 514 24.27 -11.36 -21.57
N CYS A 515 25.01 -10.32 -21.18
CA CYS A 515 25.15 -9.10 -21.98
C CYS A 515 26.19 -9.20 -23.10
N ALA A 516 27.11 -10.17 -23.03
CA ALA A 516 28.20 -10.31 -23.98
C ALA A 516 27.66 -10.51 -25.41
N GLY A 517 28.09 -9.66 -26.34
CA GLY A 517 27.70 -9.72 -27.76
C GLY A 517 26.27 -9.26 -28.08
N LYS A 518 25.51 -8.76 -27.09
CA LYS A 518 24.15 -8.23 -27.29
C LYS A 518 24.16 -6.73 -27.57
N THR A 519 23.23 -6.27 -28.41
CA THR A 519 22.99 -4.83 -28.60
C THR A 519 22.30 -4.22 -27.38
N VAL A 520 22.20 -2.89 -27.34
CA VAL A 520 21.53 -2.18 -26.24
C VAL A 520 20.07 -2.61 -26.12
N GLU A 521 19.39 -2.81 -27.24
CA GLU A 521 17.98 -3.20 -27.34
C GLU A 521 17.73 -4.64 -26.86
N GLN A 522 18.75 -5.48 -26.81
CA GLN A 522 18.66 -6.88 -26.36
C GLN A 522 19.01 -7.05 -24.88
N THR A 523 19.23 -5.95 -24.18
CA THR A 523 19.72 -5.94 -22.79
C THR A 523 18.75 -5.16 -21.90
N PRO A 524 18.60 -5.55 -20.63
CA PRO A 524 17.59 -4.96 -19.77
C PRO A 524 17.88 -3.50 -19.47
N GLN A 525 16.86 -2.73 -19.09
CA GLN A 525 17.00 -1.37 -18.57
C GLN A 525 17.17 -1.38 -17.05
N LEU A 526 17.73 -0.30 -16.49
CA LEU A 526 17.72 -0.03 -15.05
C LEU A 526 16.74 1.10 -14.75
N VAL A 527 15.85 0.88 -13.80
CA VAL A 527 14.89 1.86 -13.31
C VAL A 527 15.19 2.17 -11.84
N LEU A 528 15.61 3.40 -11.56
CA LEU A 528 15.85 3.92 -10.21
C LEU A 528 14.79 4.98 -9.91
N CYS A 529 13.87 4.66 -9.00
CA CYS A 529 12.74 5.53 -8.70
C CYS A 529 12.65 5.88 -7.21
N SER A 530 12.34 7.13 -6.92
CA SER A 530 11.92 7.55 -5.58
C SER A 530 10.43 7.84 -5.57
N ARG A 531 9.77 7.46 -4.47
CA ARG A 531 8.42 7.95 -4.17
C ARG A 531 8.47 9.47 -3.99
N SER A 532 7.41 10.18 -4.35
CA SER A 532 7.20 11.56 -3.89
C SER A 532 6.91 11.53 -2.38
N SER A 533 7.95 11.51 -1.55
CA SER A 533 7.84 11.87 -0.13
C SER A 533 8.12 13.37 0.05
N MET A 534 7.96 13.88 1.26
CA MET A 534 8.28 15.27 1.62
C MET A 534 9.65 15.66 1.05
N CYS A 535 9.68 16.73 0.25
CA CYS A 535 10.86 17.19 -0.48
C CYS A 535 11.93 17.74 0.48
N GLY A 536 12.73 16.86 1.06
CA GLY A 536 13.94 17.22 1.79
C GLY A 536 15.05 17.69 0.82
N PRO A 537 15.90 18.67 1.21
CA PRO A 537 17.03 19.12 0.40
C PRO A 537 18.05 18.00 0.10
N ASP A 538 18.09 16.97 0.93
CA ASP A 538 18.98 15.82 0.74
C ASP A 538 18.59 14.96 -0.46
N GLN A 539 17.29 14.79 -0.75
CA GLN A 539 16.83 13.95 -1.86
C GLN A 539 17.21 14.51 -3.24
N THR A 540 17.07 15.83 -3.40
CA THR A 540 17.50 16.52 -4.63
C THR A 540 19.01 16.39 -4.83
N THR A 541 19.80 16.44 -3.75
CA THR A 541 21.26 16.30 -3.82
C THR A 541 21.65 14.90 -4.29
N VAL A 542 21.01 13.85 -3.79
CA VAL A 542 21.31 12.46 -4.18
C VAL A 542 20.88 12.19 -5.62
N LEU A 543 19.74 12.73 -6.06
CA LEU A 543 19.31 12.66 -7.45
C LEU A 543 20.36 13.29 -8.39
N ASP A 544 20.80 14.51 -8.09
CA ASP A 544 21.80 15.23 -8.89
C ASP A 544 23.14 14.46 -8.95
N GLN A 545 23.56 13.87 -7.84
CA GLN A 545 24.74 13.00 -7.80
C GLN A 545 24.58 11.76 -8.69
N ALA A 546 23.43 11.09 -8.64
CA ALA A 546 23.17 9.90 -9.45
C ALA A 546 23.15 10.22 -10.96
N VAL A 547 22.53 11.35 -11.34
CA VAL A 547 22.51 11.84 -12.73
C VAL A 547 23.92 12.24 -13.18
N THR A 548 24.68 12.93 -12.32
CA THR A 548 26.08 13.30 -12.61
C THR A 548 26.96 12.06 -12.85
N LEU A 549 26.80 11.01 -12.03
CA LEU A 549 27.50 9.73 -12.24
C LEU A 549 27.10 9.08 -13.56
N LEU A 550 25.81 9.11 -13.90
CA LEU A 550 25.30 8.56 -15.17
C LEU A 550 25.90 9.29 -16.38
N LEU A 551 25.92 10.62 -16.38
CA LEU A 551 26.42 11.42 -17.49
C LEU A 551 27.96 11.44 -17.58
N GLY A 552 28.64 11.19 -16.46
CA GLY A 552 30.11 11.09 -16.39
C GLY A 552 30.61 9.66 -16.60
N GLU A 553 30.80 8.93 -15.49
CA GLU A 553 31.46 7.62 -15.44
C GLU A 553 30.69 6.53 -16.20
N TYR A 554 29.36 6.65 -16.29
CA TYR A 554 28.48 5.66 -16.88
C TYR A 554 27.78 6.13 -18.17
N SER A 555 28.33 7.12 -18.87
CA SER A 555 27.72 7.75 -20.05
C SER A 555 27.30 6.76 -21.15
N ALA A 556 28.05 5.67 -21.33
CA ALA A 556 27.70 4.59 -22.26
C ALA A 556 26.36 3.89 -21.95
N LEU A 557 25.79 4.09 -20.76
CA LEU A 557 24.56 3.47 -20.27
C LEU A 557 23.37 4.44 -20.24
N GLU A 558 23.57 5.71 -20.61
CA GLU A 558 22.54 6.76 -20.55
C GLU A 558 21.22 6.33 -21.19
N GLY A 559 21.26 5.71 -22.38
CA GLY A 559 20.05 5.22 -23.07
C GLY A 559 19.38 3.97 -22.45
N SER A 560 19.89 3.44 -21.34
CA SER A 560 19.35 2.26 -20.66
C SER A 560 19.13 2.45 -19.16
N VAL A 561 19.38 3.63 -18.61
CA VAL A 561 19.16 3.94 -17.19
C VAL A 561 18.10 5.04 -17.09
N ILE A 562 17.12 4.83 -16.23
CA ILE A 562 16.02 5.75 -15.97
C ILE A 562 16.09 6.12 -14.49
N ILE A 563 16.33 7.40 -14.18
CA ILE A 563 16.38 7.90 -12.81
C ILE A 563 15.29 8.96 -12.64
N VAL A 564 14.27 8.68 -11.84
CA VAL A 564 13.08 9.54 -11.81
C VAL A 564 12.43 9.60 -10.44
N ARG A 565 11.87 10.76 -10.09
CA ARG A 565 10.97 10.90 -8.94
C ARG A 565 9.55 10.71 -9.42
N LEU A 566 8.86 9.73 -8.85
CA LEU A 566 7.50 9.41 -9.23
C LEU A 566 6.53 10.39 -8.59
N PRO A 567 5.48 10.85 -9.30
CA PRO A 567 4.37 11.56 -8.67
C PRO A 567 3.67 10.67 -7.61
N PRO A 568 2.80 11.22 -6.74
CA PRO A 568 2.06 10.45 -5.74
C PRO A 568 1.01 9.55 -6.41
N CYS A 569 1.45 8.44 -6.99
CA CYS A 569 0.63 7.44 -7.67
C CYS A 569 1.11 6.04 -7.29
N ASP A 570 0.39 5.40 -6.38
CA ASP A 570 0.73 4.08 -5.87
C ASP A 570 0.64 2.99 -6.95
N GLN A 571 -0.35 3.08 -7.85
CA GLN A 571 -0.52 2.11 -8.94
C GLN A 571 0.61 2.15 -9.96
N MET A 572 1.29 3.28 -10.13
CA MET A 572 2.48 3.37 -10.99
C MET A 572 3.63 2.53 -10.41
N ILE A 573 3.84 2.60 -9.10
CA ILE A 573 4.81 1.75 -8.39
C ILE A 573 4.41 0.28 -8.49
N ASN A 574 3.13 -0.02 -8.32
CA ASN A 574 2.59 -1.37 -8.46
C ASN A 574 2.86 -1.96 -9.86
N ALA A 575 2.58 -1.21 -10.92
CA ALA A 575 2.84 -1.61 -12.29
C ALA A 575 4.34 -1.84 -12.56
N LEU A 576 5.20 -0.92 -12.12
CA LEU A 576 6.65 -1.07 -12.23
C LEU A 576 7.17 -2.32 -11.52
N LEU A 577 6.77 -2.53 -10.26
CA LEU A 577 7.19 -3.73 -9.52
C LEU A 577 6.60 -5.01 -10.11
N SER A 578 5.38 -4.99 -10.67
CA SER A 578 4.75 -6.18 -11.23
C SER A 578 5.37 -6.62 -12.56
N CYS A 579 5.93 -5.67 -13.32
CA CYS A 579 6.57 -5.94 -14.61
C CYS A 579 8.09 -6.10 -14.52
N ALA A 580 8.70 -5.75 -13.39
CA ALA A 580 10.14 -5.85 -13.22
C ALA A 580 10.61 -7.31 -13.26
N ARG A 581 11.75 -7.53 -13.92
CA ARG A 581 12.37 -8.86 -13.92
C ARG A 581 13.03 -9.13 -12.57
N VAL A 582 13.82 -8.18 -12.07
CA VAL A 582 14.54 -8.29 -10.79
C VAL A 582 14.41 -6.98 -10.03
N ALA A 583 14.20 -7.05 -8.72
CA ALA A 583 14.25 -5.89 -7.84
C ALA A 583 15.59 -5.84 -7.09
N LEU A 584 16.15 -4.65 -6.95
CA LEU A 584 17.33 -4.38 -6.12
C LEU A 584 16.90 -3.64 -4.86
N GLN A 585 17.58 -3.93 -3.75
CA GLN A 585 17.52 -3.11 -2.54
C GLN A 585 18.92 -3.09 -1.88
N LEU A 586 19.81 -2.27 -2.43
CA LEU A 586 21.22 -2.22 -2.02
C LEU A 586 21.51 -1.22 -0.90
N SER A 587 20.54 -0.99 0.00
CA SER A 587 20.67 -0.04 1.10
C SER A 587 21.82 -0.43 2.04
N THR A 588 22.62 0.56 2.46
CA THR A 588 23.78 0.39 3.35
C THR A 588 23.38 0.32 4.82
N HIS A 589 22.26 0.94 5.16
CA HIS A 589 21.66 0.91 6.49
C HIS A 589 20.26 0.31 6.34
N GLY A 590 20.00 -0.79 7.04
CA GLY A 590 18.84 -1.62 6.78
C GLY A 590 17.73 -1.44 7.80
N GLY A 591 16.69 -0.68 7.43
CA GLY A 591 15.37 -0.90 8.01
C GLY A 591 14.70 -2.12 7.38
N PHE A 592 13.53 -2.49 7.89
CA PHE A 592 12.64 -3.38 7.15
C PHE A 592 11.95 -2.54 6.05
N GLU A 593 12.38 -2.73 4.80
CA GLU A 593 11.83 -1.98 3.67
C GLU A 593 10.62 -2.70 3.08
N VAL A 594 9.49 -2.00 3.02
CA VAL A 594 8.23 -2.59 2.59
C VAL A 594 8.25 -2.95 1.10
N THR A 595 8.98 -2.20 0.26
CA THR A 595 9.09 -2.46 -1.19
C THR A 595 9.66 -3.86 -1.50
N VAL A 596 10.53 -4.39 -0.64
CA VAL A 596 11.04 -5.77 -0.75
C VAL A 596 9.89 -6.77 -0.62
N SER A 597 9.04 -6.62 0.40
CA SER A 597 7.87 -7.51 0.57
C SER A 597 6.86 -7.38 -0.58
N GLN A 598 6.71 -6.18 -1.14
CA GLN A 598 5.82 -5.90 -2.28
C GLN A 598 6.33 -6.57 -3.56
N ALA A 599 7.64 -6.51 -3.83
CA ALA A 599 8.28 -7.19 -4.96
C ALA A 599 8.14 -8.71 -4.84
N LEU A 600 8.44 -9.27 -3.66
CA LEU A 600 8.31 -10.70 -3.39
C LEU A 600 6.87 -11.19 -3.60
N ARG A 601 5.86 -10.42 -3.16
CA ARG A 601 4.44 -10.76 -3.34
C ARG A 601 4.05 -10.87 -4.81
N LYS A 602 4.68 -10.06 -5.66
CA LYS A 602 4.49 -10.07 -7.12
C LYS A 602 5.28 -11.18 -7.80
N GLY A 603 6.07 -11.96 -7.05
CA GLY A 603 6.95 -12.99 -7.59
C GLY A 603 8.22 -12.42 -8.20
N VAL A 604 8.62 -11.18 -7.86
CA VAL A 604 9.87 -10.59 -8.36
C VAL A 604 10.99 -10.93 -7.38
N PRO A 605 12.02 -11.70 -7.81
CA PRO A 605 13.17 -11.98 -6.96
C PRO A 605 13.93 -10.69 -6.60
N VAL A 606 14.39 -10.63 -5.35
CA VAL A 606 15.07 -9.44 -4.81
C VAL A 606 16.56 -9.71 -4.58
N ILE A 607 17.43 -8.82 -5.04
CA ILE A 607 18.85 -8.79 -4.65
C ILE A 607 19.02 -7.67 -3.63
N ALA A 608 19.30 -8.03 -2.37
CA ALA A 608 19.41 -7.10 -1.26
C ALA A 608 20.77 -7.23 -0.56
N ARG A 609 21.21 -6.18 0.14
CA ARG A 609 22.37 -6.26 1.02
C ARG A 609 22.05 -7.04 2.29
N ASP A 610 23.01 -7.77 2.85
CA ASP A 610 22.81 -8.44 4.15
C ASP A 610 22.87 -7.45 5.32
N THR A 611 21.80 -6.67 5.49
CA THR A 611 21.59 -5.74 6.61
C THR A 611 20.58 -6.31 7.61
N SER A 612 20.33 -5.65 8.74
CA SER A 612 19.51 -6.19 9.84
C SER A 612 18.07 -6.58 9.46
N GLY A 613 17.44 -5.90 8.50
CA GLY A 613 16.03 -6.08 8.13
C GLY A 613 15.76 -7.03 6.95
N PHE A 614 16.60 -7.01 5.91
CA PHE A 614 16.33 -7.75 4.67
C PHE A 614 16.35 -9.28 4.80
N PRO A 615 17.20 -9.91 5.62
CA PRO A 615 17.19 -11.36 5.85
C PRO A 615 15.90 -11.89 6.49
N LEU A 616 15.05 -11.03 7.06
CA LEU A 616 13.71 -11.44 7.51
C LEU A 616 12.79 -11.77 6.33
N LEU A 617 12.99 -11.12 5.18
CA LEU A 617 12.16 -11.25 3.98
C LEU A 617 12.85 -12.08 2.89
N VAL A 618 14.12 -11.81 2.63
CA VAL A 618 14.91 -12.44 1.57
C VAL A 618 15.65 -13.65 2.13
N ARG A 619 15.22 -14.84 1.69
CA ARG A 619 15.90 -16.11 1.93
C ARG A 619 16.84 -16.37 0.76
N HIS A 620 18.14 -16.24 1.02
CA HIS A 620 19.19 -16.38 0.02
C HIS A 620 19.01 -17.67 -0.80
N ASN A 621 19.09 -17.54 -2.12
CA ASN A 621 18.92 -18.59 -3.13
C ASN A 621 17.53 -19.26 -3.17
N LEU A 622 16.52 -18.73 -2.46
CA LEU A 622 15.13 -19.21 -2.51
C LEU A 622 14.17 -18.20 -3.14
N ASN A 623 14.06 -16.98 -2.61
CA ASN A 623 13.24 -15.90 -3.20
C ASN A 623 14.07 -14.70 -3.68
N GLY A 624 15.40 -14.80 -3.59
CA GLY A 624 16.30 -13.70 -3.88
C GLY A 624 17.72 -14.00 -3.42
N PHE A 625 18.56 -12.98 -3.45
CA PHE A 625 19.96 -13.08 -3.03
C PHE A 625 20.29 -12.00 -2.01
N LEU A 626 21.07 -12.40 -1.01
CA LEU A 626 21.74 -11.51 -0.08
C LEU A 626 23.21 -11.34 -0.51
N VAL A 627 23.66 -10.09 -0.64
CA VAL A 627 25.08 -9.77 -0.88
C VAL A 627 25.80 -9.53 0.45
N HIS A 628 26.97 -10.17 0.61
CA HIS A 628 27.80 -10.17 1.82
C HIS A 628 29.21 -9.66 1.51
N GLY A 629 29.38 -8.35 1.32
CA GLY A 629 30.66 -7.73 0.99
C GLY A 629 31.37 -7.16 2.20
N THR A 630 32.69 -7.38 2.29
CA THR A 630 33.58 -6.69 3.23
C THR A 630 33.85 -5.23 2.81
N HIS A 631 33.71 -4.95 1.50
CA HIS A 631 33.85 -3.63 0.89
C HIS A 631 32.78 -3.42 -0.17
N LYS A 632 32.37 -2.16 -0.40
CA LYS A 632 31.30 -1.79 -1.37
C LYS A 632 31.51 -2.40 -2.77
N SER A 633 32.74 -2.43 -3.27
CA SER A 633 33.04 -2.98 -4.60
C SER A 633 32.82 -4.48 -4.72
N ALA A 634 32.90 -5.23 -3.63
CA ALA A 634 32.60 -6.66 -3.61
C ALA A 634 31.08 -6.89 -3.68
N ASP A 635 30.28 -6.10 -2.95
CA ASP A 635 28.82 -6.14 -3.03
C ASP A 635 28.32 -5.83 -4.43
N THR A 636 28.88 -4.79 -5.07
CA THR A 636 28.53 -4.39 -6.43
C THR A 636 28.77 -5.51 -7.44
N ARG A 637 29.91 -6.22 -7.33
CA ARG A 637 30.21 -7.37 -8.19
C ARG A 637 29.29 -8.55 -7.92
N ALA A 638 29.05 -8.89 -6.65
CA ALA A 638 28.14 -9.98 -6.29
C ALA A 638 26.72 -9.71 -6.81
N ALA A 639 26.22 -8.48 -6.68
CA ALA A 639 24.93 -8.09 -7.24
C ALA A 639 24.90 -8.26 -8.77
N ALA A 640 25.97 -7.87 -9.47
CA ALA A 640 26.09 -8.08 -10.91
C ALA A 640 26.11 -9.57 -11.31
N ASP A 641 26.79 -10.43 -10.54
CA ASP A 641 26.84 -11.88 -10.78
C ASP A 641 25.48 -12.55 -10.54
N TYR A 642 24.72 -12.09 -9.54
CA TYR A 642 23.35 -12.55 -9.30
C TYR A 642 22.39 -12.09 -10.39
N LEU A 643 22.56 -10.87 -10.92
CA LEU A 643 21.85 -10.44 -12.13
C LEU A 643 22.20 -11.34 -13.32
N ASP A 644 23.48 -11.62 -13.59
CA ASP A 644 23.90 -12.57 -14.64
C ASP A 644 23.22 -13.93 -14.48
N THR A 645 23.16 -14.43 -13.25
CA THR A 645 22.51 -15.71 -12.92
C THR A 645 21.01 -15.71 -13.25
N LEU A 646 20.27 -14.67 -12.86
CA LEU A 646 18.82 -14.58 -13.06
C LEU A 646 18.42 -14.33 -14.52
N PHE A 647 19.27 -13.67 -15.30
CA PHE A 647 19.03 -13.43 -16.72
C PHE A 647 19.51 -14.60 -17.61
N LEU A 648 20.50 -15.40 -17.17
CA LEU A 648 20.95 -16.58 -17.91
C LEU A 648 20.10 -17.83 -17.68
N ASN A 649 19.56 -18.00 -16.47
CA ASN A 649 18.90 -19.23 -16.07
C ASN A 649 17.41 -18.99 -15.77
N GLU A 650 16.57 -19.25 -16.78
CA GLU A 650 15.12 -19.10 -16.69
C GLU A 650 14.49 -20.03 -15.65
N ASP A 651 14.95 -21.29 -15.57
CA ASP A 651 14.42 -22.27 -14.61
C ASP A 651 14.66 -21.83 -13.16
N LYS A 652 15.85 -21.28 -12.90
CA LYS A 652 16.19 -20.73 -11.59
C LYS A 652 15.36 -19.48 -11.29
N TYR A 653 15.17 -18.62 -12.27
CA TYR A 653 14.31 -17.45 -12.13
C TYR A 653 12.88 -17.85 -11.76
N GLU A 654 12.28 -18.81 -12.49
CA GLU A 654 10.91 -19.22 -12.22
C GLU A 654 10.73 -19.96 -10.90
N ALA A 655 11.70 -20.80 -10.52
CA ALA A 655 11.72 -21.43 -9.20
C ALA A 655 11.73 -20.36 -8.08
N MET A 656 12.54 -19.31 -8.24
CA MET A 656 12.61 -18.20 -7.29
C MET A 656 11.34 -17.35 -7.28
N SER A 657 10.79 -17.05 -8.46
CA SER A 657 9.56 -16.27 -8.62
C SER A 657 8.37 -16.95 -7.95
N SER A 658 8.21 -18.25 -8.21
CA SER A 658 7.15 -19.07 -7.62
C SER A 658 7.29 -19.16 -6.09
N PHE A 659 8.51 -19.37 -5.59
CA PHE A 659 8.76 -19.40 -4.15
C PHE A 659 8.48 -18.04 -3.50
N ALA A 660 8.91 -16.92 -4.11
CA ALA A 660 8.66 -15.57 -3.63
C ALA A 660 7.15 -15.27 -3.48
N ARG A 661 6.33 -15.66 -4.46
CA ARG A 661 4.88 -15.42 -4.48
C ARG A 661 4.14 -16.18 -3.38
N GLY A 662 4.57 -17.41 -3.08
CA GLY A 662 3.89 -18.32 -2.15
C GLY A 662 4.38 -18.30 -0.70
N HIS A 663 5.58 -17.77 -0.42
CA HIS A 663 6.24 -17.89 0.89
C HIS A 663 6.40 -16.56 1.64
N LEU A 664 5.40 -15.68 1.56
CA LEU A 664 5.29 -14.52 2.45
C LEU A 664 4.42 -14.83 3.66
N SER A 665 4.85 -14.35 4.83
CA SER A 665 4.14 -14.58 6.09
C SER A 665 2.92 -13.67 6.23
N ASN A 666 1.88 -14.16 6.90
CA ASN A 666 0.69 -13.35 7.23
C ASN A 666 1.00 -12.25 8.26
N GLU A 667 2.15 -12.34 8.94
CA GLU A 667 2.67 -11.33 9.87
C GLU A 667 2.85 -9.94 9.26
N ILE A 668 3.14 -9.88 7.95
CA ILE A 668 3.49 -8.63 7.25
C ILE A 668 2.29 -8.00 6.52
N GLY A 669 1.10 -8.60 6.62
CA GLY A 669 -0.14 -8.06 6.04
C GLY A 669 -0.95 -7.23 7.03
N THR A 670 -1.93 -6.46 6.51
CA THR A 670 -2.85 -5.62 7.30
C THR A 670 -3.57 -6.39 8.42
N VAL A 671 -4.14 -7.55 8.11
CA VAL A 671 -4.88 -8.36 9.11
C VAL A 671 -3.95 -8.80 10.24
N GLY A 672 -2.71 -9.15 9.90
CA GLY A 672 -1.73 -9.55 10.89
C GLY A 672 -1.22 -8.44 11.79
N ASN A 673 -1.01 -7.26 11.21
CA ASN A 673 -0.75 -6.04 11.96
C ASN A 673 -1.90 -5.75 12.94
N ALA A 674 -3.15 -5.80 12.43
CA ALA A 674 -4.34 -5.53 13.22
C ALA A 674 -4.51 -6.53 14.37
N MET A 675 -4.29 -7.81 14.11
CA MET A 675 -4.32 -8.85 15.14
C MET A 675 -3.37 -8.53 16.31
N CYS A 676 -2.14 -8.10 16.01
CA CYS A 676 -1.16 -7.74 17.03
C CYS A 676 -1.61 -6.53 17.86
N TRP A 677 -2.10 -5.46 17.21
CA TRP A 677 -2.58 -4.27 17.92
C TRP A 677 -3.85 -4.54 18.74
N MET A 678 -4.79 -5.31 18.19
CA MET A 678 -6.02 -5.67 18.90
C MET A 678 -5.72 -6.58 20.09
N TYR A 679 -4.79 -7.51 19.97
CA TYR A 679 -4.31 -8.31 21.11
C TYR A 679 -3.70 -7.44 22.21
N LEU A 680 -2.80 -6.51 21.86
CA LEU A 680 -2.20 -5.60 22.83
C LEU A 680 -3.26 -4.76 23.55
N ALA A 681 -4.25 -4.24 22.81
CA ALA A 681 -5.35 -3.49 23.38
C ALA A 681 -6.22 -4.35 24.30
N ASP A 682 -6.58 -5.55 23.88
CA ASP A 682 -7.40 -6.48 24.66
C ASP A 682 -6.72 -6.81 26.01
N ARG A 683 -5.43 -7.17 25.97
CA ARG A 683 -4.67 -7.54 27.17
C ARG A 683 -4.45 -6.37 28.12
N LEU A 684 -4.07 -5.21 27.59
CA LEU A 684 -3.73 -4.03 28.41
C LEU A 684 -4.97 -3.35 29.00
N THR A 685 -6.10 -3.37 28.29
CA THR A 685 -7.34 -2.73 28.77
C THR A 685 -8.17 -3.63 29.69
N SER A 686 -7.95 -4.95 29.65
CA SER A 686 -8.63 -5.92 30.52
C SER A 686 -8.11 -5.93 31.98
N GLY A 687 -7.19 -5.04 32.37
CA GLY A 687 -6.67 -4.94 33.73
C GLY A 687 -5.78 -6.10 34.21
N HIS A 688 -5.38 -6.99 33.30
CA HIS A 688 -4.46 -8.09 33.60
C HIS A 688 -3.02 -7.60 33.44
N GLU A 689 -2.11 -8.15 34.26
CA GLU A 689 -0.68 -7.93 34.06
C GLU A 689 -0.26 -8.51 32.70
N PHE A 690 0.42 -7.70 31.89
CA PHE A 690 0.87 -8.08 30.56
C PHE A 690 2.34 -7.68 30.38
N SER A 691 3.15 -8.64 29.93
CA SER A 691 4.57 -8.47 29.66
C SER A 691 4.92 -9.24 28.38
N PRO A 692 5.45 -8.57 27.33
CA PRO A 692 5.86 -9.28 26.13
C PRO A 692 7.19 -10.03 26.25
N ASP A 693 8.04 -9.69 27.23
CA ASP A 693 9.33 -10.36 27.53
C ASP A 693 10.29 -10.57 26.34
N GLY A 694 10.36 -9.59 25.44
CA GLY A 694 11.18 -9.67 24.22
C GLY A 694 10.65 -10.68 23.20
N ARG A 695 9.36 -11.03 23.25
CA ARG A 695 8.73 -11.95 22.30
C ARG A 695 8.05 -11.19 21.17
N TRP A 696 7.79 -11.90 20.09
CA TRP A 696 7.02 -11.40 18.97
C TRP A 696 5.54 -11.32 19.36
N ILE A 697 4.92 -10.16 19.11
CA ILE A 697 3.52 -9.94 19.48
C ILE A 697 2.59 -10.87 18.69
N TRP A 698 2.94 -11.18 17.45
CA TRP A 698 2.23 -12.16 16.63
C TRP A 698 2.13 -13.52 17.33
N ASP A 699 3.25 -14.06 17.80
CA ASP A 699 3.30 -15.37 18.45
C ASP A 699 2.46 -15.36 19.74
N LEU A 700 2.56 -14.29 20.54
CA LEU A 700 1.78 -14.12 21.77
C LEU A 700 0.27 -14.06 21.50
N ALA A 701 -0.15 -13.31 20.48
CA ALA A 701 -1.56 -13.17 20.11
C ALA A 701 -2.15 -14.52 19.66
N ARG A 702 -1.38 -15.30 18.91
CA ARG A 702 -1.75 -16.63 18.40
C ARG A 702 -1.85 -17.67 19.51
N GLU A 703 -0.84 -17.73 20.39
CA GLU A 703 -0.83 -18.62 21.56
C GLU A 703 -2.01 -18.35 22.49
N HIS A 704 -2.28 -17.08 22.81
CA HIS A 704 -3.37 -16.69 23.69
C HIS A 704 -4.75 -17.05 23.11
N ALA A 705 -4.91 -16.97 21.79
CA ALA A 705 -6.15 -17.35 21.12
C ALA A 705 -6.33 -18.87 20.94
N GLY A 706 -5.38 -19.69 21.40
CA GLY A 706 -5.42 -21.14 21.21
C GLY A 706 -5.11 -21.60 19.78
N GLU A 707 -4.52 -20.73 18.97
CA GLU A 707 -4.20 -20.97 17.55
C GLU A 707 -2.68 -20.78 17.33
N PRO A 708 -1.79 -21.54 18.01
CA PRO A 708 -0.34 -21.38 17.86
C PRO A 708 0.10 -21.62 16.41
N VAL A 709 1.17 -20.93 16.01
CA VAL A 709 1.74 -21.01 14.65
C VAL A 709 2.12 -22.46 14.32
N GLY A 710 1.60 -22.98 13.20
CA GLY A 710 1.86 -24.34 12.76
C GLY A 710 3.32 -24.56 12.35
N GLN A 711 3.81 -25.81 12.38
CA GLN A 711 5.18 -26.13 11.95
C GLN A 711 5.42 -25.87 10.45
N GLU A 712 4.38 -26.02 9.62
CA GLU A 712 4.42 -25.79 8.18
C GLU A 712 3.97 -24.36 7.78
N GLU A 713 3.57 -23.54 8.75
CA GLU A 713 3.09 -22.18 8.50
C GLU A 713 4.28 -21.24 8.20
N THR A 714 4.15 -20.44 7.14
CA THR A 714 5.18 -19.46 6.79
C THR A 714 5.24 -18.36 7.84
N ARG A 715 6.33 -18.34 8.61
CA ARG A 715 6.66 -17.29 9.57
C ARG A 715 7.97 -16.57 9.23
N LEU A 716 8.10 -15.34 9.71
CA LEU A 716 9.37 -14.63 9.64
C LEU A 716 10.43 -15.35 10.51
N PRO A 717 11.71 -15.35 10.11
CA PRO A 717 12.77 -15.96 10.91
C PRO A 717 12.80 -15.39 12.34
N ARG A 718 12.75 -16.27 13.35
CA ARG A 718 12.76 -15.91 14.78
C ARG A 718 14.15 -15.86 15.42
N GLY A 719 15.18 -16.13 14.64
CA GLY A 719 16.58 -16.15 15.07
C GLY A 719 17.48 -15.84 13.88
N LEU A 720 17.57 -14.58 13.51
CA LEU A 720 18.75 -14.12 12.78
C LEU A 720 19.87 -14.07 13.82
N ASN A 721 20.89 -14.91 13.64
CA ASN A 721 22.03 -14.99 14.56
C ASN A 721 22.56 -13.57 14.83
N VAL A 722 22.55 -13.20 16.11
CA VAL A 722 23.18 -12.00 16.67
C VAL A 722 24.68 -12.05 16.43
#